data_AF-A0A2N2PYN1-F1
#
_entry.id   AF-A0A2N2PYN1-F1
#
_cell.length_a   1.000
_cell.length_b   1.000
_cell.length_c   1.000
_cell.angle_alpha   90.00
_cell.angle_beta   90.00
_cell.angle_gamma   90.00
#
_symmetry.space_group_name_H-M   'P 1'
#
loop_
_entity.id
_entity.type
_entity.pdbx_description
1 polymer ?
#
loop_
_entity_poly.entity_id
_entity_poly.type
_entity_poly.pdbx_seq_one_letter_code
_entity_poly.pdbx_strand_id
1 'polypeptide(L)'
;MSEPIRDLRRWAVIFRVWALVGVAALVFAFPGLVAAGTPLYPSDNERLGFGVTKGIENYDVSSLHAGWYVNWGTAPAAAHPAGMEFAQIIRVSNTGYSPNGSTLMSIIDRSPGSLWLIGNEPDCPYQDNTLPDNYARVYHDAYIAIKGRDPTAQVAIGGIVQATPLRMQWVDAAWNAYQTRYGQAMPVDVWNIHAFVLREVRQGHGVECRPAGATEAGEWGSGIPPGLTANCGQWVAIDGLDRMDLFQQQIVRFRTWMRDHGQQNKQLIVSEYGILFNAELGYGYERVRDYMLGTFDYFLGARDTGLGYPADDYHLVQRWAWYSLDDDNFVWGTTYGALMNPKTRALYPLGYDFARYAAGLMTAYADLQPVALHTSTPAAIPYGDTGVVRIELEVRNQGNTASAASQVRFWDGVPDQGGVLLGTAALPVVPSRYSGTATARLDWSVAASGQHQITLQIDPTNQVRESREDNNLLTVTLDFGAVNLTAGAANWGLEHGPLRAGEATQIRLSPITIMVSQPSPPTAGLTITPPPYRATWYDGDPAAGGQVIASQVMPAPSQFGACQAVPAQTWSPVITGKRSLWLVVELDNGAPETTLNDNRATAPVPATTDLWLIQARQEGVPLVEPGVQADVQLSFQVANAGTLAPGQPVQVGLWAGVERVGPALAHVGLSASGAWTEPLTWPGLEVGGHPFLAVVDPDNVTSESNEGNNELLGTAVVARYRNYVPVYFGARPRATYLPLPVIPAAYWR
;
A
#
# COMPACT_ATOMS: atom_id res chain seq x y z
N MET A 1 -31.19 -57.63 -38.66
CA MET A 1 -29.72 -57.47 -38.55
C MET A 1 -29.44 -56.04 -38.97
N SER A 2 -29.32 -55.13 -38.01
CA SER A 2 -28.07 -54.65 -37.37
C SER A 2 -27.66 -53.29 -37.95
N GLU A 3 -27.89 -52.24 -37.16
CA GLU A 3 -27.09 -51.00 -37.12
C GLU A 3 -25.60 -51.30 -36.75
N PRO A 4 -24.64 -50.33 -36.69
CA PRO A 4 -24.68 -48.90 -37.05
C PRO A 4 -23.39 -48.29 -37.69
N ILE A 5 -23.53 -47.05 -38.19
CA ILE A 5 -22.69 -45.85 -37.96
C ILE A 5 -21.17 -46.07 -37.74
N ARG A 6 -20.36 -45.67 -38.73
CA ARG A 6 -19.00 -45.10 -38.58
C ARG A 6 -18.52 -44.57 -39.94
N ASP A 7 -18.57 -43.26 -40.17
CA ASP A 7 -17.47 -42.48 -40.82
C ASP A 7 -17.77 -41.00 -41.19
N LEU A 8 -18.81 -40.38 -40.64
CA LEU A 8 -19.05 -38.93 -40.86
C LEU A 8 -18.25 -37.99 -39.94
N ARG A 9 -17.33 -38.50 -39.11
CA ARG A 9 -16.49 -37.68 -38.21
C ARG A 9 -15.07 -37.37 -38.70
N ARG A 10 -14.63 -37.93 -39.84
CA ARG A 10 -13.26 -37.69 -40.37
C ARG A 10 -13.14 -36.54 -41.37
N TRP A 11 -14.24 -36.08 -41.98
CA TRP A 11 -14.22 -34.97 -42.94
C TRP A 11 -14.61 -33.59 -42.37
N ALA A 12 -15.22 -33.54 -41.18
CA ALA A 12 -15.56 -32.27 -40.52
C ALA A 12 -14.39 -31.62 -39.75
N VAL A 13 -13.28 -32.34 -39.54
CA VAL A 13 -12.09 -31.81 -38.86
C VAL A 13 -11.10 -31.16 -39.85
N ILE A 14 -11.03 -31.65 -41.09
CA ILE A 14 -10.09 -31.12 -42.09
C ILE A 14 -10.56 -29.76 -42.65
N PHE A 15 -11.87 -29.50 -42.73
CA PHE A 15 -12.40 -28.21 -43.19
C PHE A 15 -12.43 -27.10 -42.12
N ARG A 16 -12.30 -27.44 -40.82
CA ARG A 16 -12.16 -26.43 -39.74
C ARG A 16 -10.72 -25.98 -39.51
N VAL A 17 -9.72 -26.72 -40.00
CA VAL A 17 -8.30 -26.33 -39.89
C VAL A 17 -7.87 -25.39 -41.02
N TRP A 18 -8.48 -25.47 -42.21
CA TRP A 18 -8.12 -24.56 -43.33
C TRP A 18 -8.88 -23.22 -43.35
N ALA A 19 -10.03 -23.11 -42.70
CA ALA A 19 -10.74 -21.82 -42.54
C ALA A 19 -10.16 -20.95 -41.40
N LEU A 20 -9.39 -21.54 -40.47
CA LEU A 20 -8.68 -20.83 -39.39
C LEU A 20 -7.29 -20.31 -39.81
N VAL A 21 -6.67 -20.91 -40.83
CA VAL A 21 -5.36 -20.46 -41.35
C VAL A 21 -5.51 -19.33 -42.40
N GLY A 22 -6.64 -19.25 -43.10
CA GLY A 22 -6.89 -18.24 -44.14
C GLY A 22 -7.41 -16.88 -43.66
N VAL A 23 -7.98 -16.79 -42.45
CA VAL A 23 -8.47 -15.52 -41.87
C VAL A 23 -7.47 -14.92 -40.86
N ALA A 24 -6.54 -15.73 -40.33
CA ALA A 24 -5.42 -15.23 -39.54
C ALA A 24 -4.31 -14.55 -40.39
N ALA A 25 -4.30 -14.77 -41.71
CA ALA A 25 -3.27 -14.26 -42.62
C ALA A 25 -3.60 -12.92 -43.31
N LEU A 26 -4.75 -12.29 -43.00
CA LEU A 26 -5.26 -11.13 -43.76
C LEU A 26 -5.71 -9.94 -42.89
N VAL A 27 -5.20 -9.82 -41.65
CA VAL A 27 -5.46 -8.65 -40.76
C VAL A 27 -4.22 -7.96 -40.18
N PHE A 28 -2.98 -8.46 -40.30
CA PHE A 28 -1.80 -7.71 -39.81
C PHE A 28 -0.63 -7.65 -40.80
N ALA A 29 -0.94 -7.36 -42.06
CA ALA A 29 0.00 -6.78 -43.01
C ALA A 29 -0.32 -5.29 -43.23
N PHE A 30 -0.52 -4.56 -42.14
CA PHE A 30 0.06 -3.23 -42.08
C PHE A 30 1.48 -3.46 -41.59
N PRO A 31 2.55 -3.00 -42.27
CA PRO A 31 3.73 -2.69 -41.51
C PRO A 31 3.22 -1.69 -40.47
N GLY A 32 3.11 -2.15 -39.22
CA GLY A 32 3.10 -1.21 -38.13
C GLY A 32 4.29 -0.31 -38.45
N LEU A 33 4.04 0.99 -38.60
CA LEU A 33 5.02 1.91 -38.08
C LEU A 33 5.16 1.44 -36.63
N VAL A 34 6.13 0.55 -36.38
CA VAL A 34 6.83 0.55 -35.11
C VAL A 34 7.19 2.01 -34.99
N ALA A 35 6.47 2.73 -34.13
CA ALA A 35 6.84 4.08 -33.78
C ALA A 35 8.34 3.98 -33.53
N ALA A 36 9.15 4.65 -34.36
CA ALA A 36 10.58 4.65 -34.16
C ALA A 36 10.76 5.03 -32.69
N GLY A 37 11.29 4.09 -31.89
CA GLY A 37 11.41 4.32 -30.45
C GLY A 37 12.14 5.64 -30.24
N THR A 38 11.78 6.38 -29.20
CA THR A 38 12.50 7.62 -28.86
C THR A 38 14.00 7.33 -28.89
N PRO A 39 14.80 8.10 -29.65
CA PRO A 39 16.23 7.87 -29.71
C PRO A 39 16.81 7.92 -28.29
N LEU A 40 17.67 6.96 -27.96
CA LEU A 40 18.27 6.84 -26.63
C LEU A 40 18.95 8.15 -26.18
N TYR A 41 19.52 8.87 -27.14
CA TYR A 41 20.03 10.23 -26.97
C TYR A 41 19.27 11.16 -27.92
N PRO A 42 18.33 11.97 -27.43
CA PRO A 42 17.60 12.93 -28.27
C PRO A 42 18.49 14.01 -28.90
N SER A 43 19.70 14.20 -28.35
CA SER A 43 20.69 15.14 -28.83
C SER A 43 22.07 14.48 -28.87
N ASP A 44 22.70 14.39 -30.05
CA ASP A 44 23.94 13.63 -30.23
C ASP A 44 25.14 14.23 -29.48
N ASN A 45 25.13 15.54 -29.20
CA ASN A 45 26.18 16.16 -28.38
C ASN A 45 26.26 15.54 -26.97
N GLU A 46 25.19 14.92 -26.48
CA GLU A 46 25.12 14.36 -25.14
C GLU A 46 25.92 13.06 -25.00
N ARG A 47 26.27 12.45 -26.13
CA ARG A 47 27.16 11.29 -26.19
C ARG A 47 28.60 11.69 -25.84
N LEU A 48 28.98 12.93 -26.11
CA LEU A 48 30.32 13.45 -25.90
C LEU A 48 30.50 13.88 -24.44
N GLY A 49 31.64 13.54 -23.87
CA GLY A 49 32.06 13.95 -22.54
C GLY A 49 33.56 14.16 -22.46
N PHE A 50 34.04 14.40 -21.24
CA PHE A 50 35.48 14.53 -20.96
C PHE A 50 35.82 14.16 -19.51
N GLY A 51 37.08 13.78 -19.29
CA GLY A 51 37.64 13.63 -17.94
C GLY A 51 38.14 14.96 -17.38
N VAL A 52 37.98 15.21 -16.07
CA VAL A 52 38.43 16.45 -15.40
C VAL A 52 39.27 16.16 -14.16
N THR A 53 40.45 16.77 -14.07
CA THR A 53 41.42 16.54 -12.99
C THR A 53 41.42 17.64 -11.93
N LYS A 54 41.05 18.88 -12.26
CA LYS A 54 41.13 20.04 -11.33
C LYS A 54 39.77 20.57 -10.88
N GLY A 55 38.72 19.73 -10.89
CA GLY A 55 37.37 20.10 -10.45
C GLY A 55 36.59 20.88 -11.52
N ILE A 56 35.42 20.39 -11.90
CA ILE A 56 34.62 20.95 -12.99
C ILE A 56 34.08 22.36 -12.68
N GLU A 57 33.84 22.63 -11.40
CA GLU A 57 33.33 23.90 -10.88
C GLU A 57 34.26 25.08 -11.12
N ASN A 58 35.53 24.81 -11.48
CA ASN A 58 36.52 25.83 -11.78
C ASN A 58 36.49 26.34 -13.23
N TYR A 59 35.59 25.79 -14.07
CA TYR A 59 35.53 26.07 -15.50
C TYR A 59 34.12 26.48 -15.93
N ASP A 60 34.04 27.43 -16.86
CA ASP A 60 32.85 27.61 -17.69
C ASP A 60 32.94 26.65 -18.88
N VAL A 61 32.22 25.55 -18.79
CA VAL A 61 32.19 24.49 -19.81
C VAL A 61 30.98 24.60 -20.74
N SER A 62 30.16 25.64 -20.61
CA SER A 62 28.91 25.79 -21.37
C SER A 62 29.13 25.77 -22.88
N SER A 63 30.23 26.36 -23.35
CA SER A 63 30.60 26.39 -24.78
C SER A 63 31.08 25.05 -25.33
N LEU A 64 31.44 24.08 -24.47
CA LEU A 64 31.88 22.76 -24.93
C LEU A 64 30.69 21.89 -25.38
N HIS A 65 29.46 22.22 -24.94
CA HIS A 65 28.25 21.46 -25.28
C HIS A 65 28.36 19.95 -25.01
N ALA A 66 29.18 19.53 -24.05
CA ALA A 66 29.30 18.13 -23.66
C ALA A 66 28.07 17.67 -22.86
N GLY A 67 27.73 16.39 -22.93
CA GLY A 67 26.63 15.80 -22.17
C GLY A 67 27.02 15.34 -20.77
N TRP A 68 28.28 14.98 -20.55
CA TRP A 68 28.70 14.34 -19.31
C TRP A 68 30.20 14.44 -19.03
N TYR A 69 30.58 14.19 -17.79
CA TYR A 69 31.98 14.19 -17.39
C TYR A 69 32.29 13.13 -16.32
N VAL A 70 33.59 12.84 -16.17
CA VAL A 70 34.13 11.94 -15.15
C VAL A 70 35.33 12.58 -14.45
N ASN A 71 35.61 12.18 -13.21
CA ASN A 71 36.77 12.68 -12.45
C ASN A 71 37.50 11.59 -11.64
N TRP A 72 37.30 10.31 -11.98
CA TRP A 72 37.88 9.15 -11.30
C TRP A 72 37.50 8.98 -9.83
N GLY A 73 36.53 9.75 -9.34
CA GLY A 73 36.05 9.70 -7.97
C GLY A 73 34.54 9.61 -7.86
N THR A 74 34.08 9.66 -6.62
CA THR A 74 32.67 9.71 -6.26
C THR A 74 32.36 11.07 -5.62
N ALA A 75 31.20 11.67 -5.93
CA ALA A 75 30.77 12.95 -5.38
C ALA A 75 29.35 12.87 -4.79
N PRO A 76 29.12 13.23 -3.51
CA PRO A 76 27.79 13.24 -2.88
C PRO A 76 26.84 14.33 -3.39
N ALA A 77 27.38 15.38 -3.99
CA ALA A 77 26.65 16.50 -4.57
C ALA A 77 27.43 16.94 -5.81
N ALA A 78 27.35 16.14 -6.86
CA ALA A 78 28.04 16.41 -8.11
C ALA A 78 27.56 17.73 -8.70
N ALA A 79 28.49 18.49 -9.30
CA ALA A 79 28.14 19.69 -10.04
C ALA A 79 27.60 19.28 -11.42
N HIS A 80 26.57 19.98 -11.90
CA HIS A 80 25.97 19.74 -13.21
C HIS A 80 26.04 21.00 -14.09
N PRO A 81 27.24 21.59 -14.31
CA PRO A 81 27.36 22.79 -15.12
C PRO A 81 26.84 22.50 -16.53
N ALA A 82 26.09 23.46 -17.10
CA ALA A 82 25.43 23.31 -18.40
C ALA A 82 24.55 22.04 -18.54
N GLY A 83 24.03 21.50 -17.42
CA GLY A 83 23.18 20.31 -17.43
C GLY A 83 23.94 19.01 -17.71
N MET A 84 25.26 18.98 -17.52
CA MET A 84 26.06 17.76 -17.73
C MET A 84 25.77 16.70 -16.68
N GLU A 85 25.69 15.43 -17.08
CA GLU A 85 25.66 14.28 -16.16
C GLU A 85 27.06 14.02 -15.58
N PHE A 86 27.12 13.59 -14.32
CA PHE A 86 28.35 13.11 -13.69
C PHE A 86 28.31 11.59 -13.51
N ALA A 87 29.29 10.86 -14.05
CA ALA A 87 29.43 9.42 -13.78
C ALA A 87 30.26 9.20 -12.51
N GLN A 88 29.67 8.48 -11.54
CA GLN A 88 30.30 8.15 -10.28
C GLN A 88 31.30 7.00 -10.49
N ILE A 89 32.55 7.16 -10.03
CA ILE A 89 33.55 6.09 -10.11
C ILE A 89 33.88 5.60 -8.71
N ILE A 90 33.68 4.30 -8.47
CA ILE A 90 34.10 3.62 -7.25
C ILE A 90 35.46 2.98 -7.53
N ARG A 91 36.47 3.30 -6.71
CA ARG A 91 37.81 2.69 -6.87
C ARG A 91 37.81 1.29 -6.27
N VAL A 92 38.49 0.35 -6.94
CA VAL A 92 38.55 -1.06 -6.52
C VAL A 92 39.99 -1.50 -6.28
N SER A 93 40.14 -2.57 -5.50
CA SER A 93 41.41 -3.23 -5.24
C SER A 93 41.17 -4.71 -4.99
N ASN A 94 42.24 -5.48 -4.84
CA ASN A 94 42.14 -6.90 -4.49
C ASN A 94 41.40 -7.19 -3.18
N THR A 95 41.32 -6.22 -2.26
CA THR A 95 40.71 -6.41 -0.93
C THR A 95 39.30 -5.84 -0.83
N GLY A 96 38.97 -4.78 -1.56
CA GLY A 96 37.66 -4.11 -1.47
C GLY A 96 37.50 -2.92 -2.40
N TYR A 97 36.46 -2.13 -2.16
CA TYR A 97 36.12 -0.92 -2.91
C TYR A 97 35.92 0.29 -1.99
N SER A 98 36.07 1.50 -2.54
CA SER A 98 35.85 2.75 -1.82
C SER A 98 35.21 3.82 -2.73
N PRO A 99 34.21 4.58 -2.24
CA PRO A 99 33.60 4.48 -0.91
C PRO A 99 32.74 3.22 -0.74
N ASN A 100 32.52 2.80 0.51
CA ASN A 100 31.66 1.67 0.87
C ASN A 100 30.80 1.99 2.10
N GLY A 101 29.93 1.06 2.51
CA GLY A 101 29.12 1.18 3.72
C GLY A 101 28.20 2.41 3.74
N SER A 102 28.06 3.05 4.90
CA SER A 102 27.16 4.19 5.08
C SER A 102 27.52 5.40 4.22
N THR A 103 28.81 5.60 3.91
CA THR A 103 29.27 6.67 3.01
C THR A 103 28.69 6.49 1.62
N LEU A 104 28.77 5.26 1.07
CA LEU A 104 28.18 4.96 -0.24
C LEU A 104 26.65 5.13 -0.22
N MET A 105 25.97 4.64 0.82
CA MET A 105 24.51 4.79 0.95
C MET A 105 24.07 6.25 0.94
N SER A 106 24.78 7.12 1.66
CA SER A 106 24.50 8.57 1.70
C SER A 106 24.68 9.24 0.34
N ILE A 107 25.65 8.78 -0.47
CA ILE A 107 25.87 9.31 -1.82
C ILE A 107 24.74 8.85 -2.75
N ILE A 108 24.36 7.56 -2.70
CA ILE A 108 23.26 7.00 -3.50
C ILE A 108 21.96 7.76 -3.23
N ASP A 109 21.65 8.02 -1.95
CA ASP A 109 20.43 8.75 -1.53
C ASP A 109 20.33 10.16 -2.11
N ARG A 110 21.47 10.77 -2.45
CA ARG A 110 21.54 12.12 -3.01
C ARG A 110 21.64 12.13 -4.53
N SER A 111 21.91 10.98 -5.14
CA SER A 111 22.15 10.84 -6.58
C SER A 111 21.36 9.66 -7.16
N PRO A 112 20.02 9.62 -7.01
CA PRO A 112 19.22 8.53 -7.53
C PRO A 112 19.28 8.48 -9.06
N GLY A 113 19.36 7.27 -9.62
CA GLY A 113 19.42 7.01 -11.06
C GLY A 113 20.80 7.22 -11.70
N SER A 114 21.85 7.55 -10.92
CA SER A 114 23.18 7.82 -11.47
C SER A 114 23.82 6.61 -12.17
N LEU A 115 24.73 6.91 -13.09
CA LEU A 115 25.70 5.96 -13.64
C LEU A 115 26.87 5.74 -12.66
N TRP A 116 27.14 4.49 -12.33
CA TRP A 116 28.22 4.05 -11.45
C TRP A 116 29.21 3.15 -12.19
N LEU A 117 30.47 3.56 -12.31
CA LEU A 117 31.55 2.75 -12.89
C LEU A 117 32.33 2.09 -11.75
N ILE A 118 32.30 0.75 -11.71
CA ILE A 118 32.92 -0.01 -10.61
C ILE A 118 34.36 -0.37 -10.98
N GLY A 119 35.26 0.53 -10.61
CA GLY A 119 36.69 0.48 -10.88
C GLY A 119 37.09 1.44 -11.99
N ASN A 120 38.37 1.75 -12.07
CA ASN A 120 38.97 2.40 -13.22
C ASN A 120 40.33 1.76 -13.52
N GLU A 121 40.35 1.07 -14.66
CA GLU A 121 41.42 0.17 -15.13
C GLU A 121 41.82 -0.90 -14.09
N PRO A 122 40.87 -1.73 -13.61
CA PRO A 122 41.20 -2.85 -12.73
C PRO A 122 42.16 -3.85 -13.41
N ASP A 123 42.16 -3.89 -14.73
CA ASP A 123 43.04 -4.70 -15.57
C ASP A 123 44.42 -4.06 -15.81
N CYS A 124 44.72 -2.89 -15.23
CA CYS A 124 45.99 -2.20 -15.40
C CYS A 124 46.86 -2.26 -14.13
N PRO A 125 48.13 -2.70 -14.22
CA PRO A 125 49.02 -2.74 -13.06
C PRO A 125 49.35 -1.36 -12.47
N TYR A 126 49.09 -0.28 -13.21
CA TYR A 126 49.38 1.10 -12.80
C TYR A 126 48.17 1.85 -12.23
N GLN A 127 46.98 1.22 -12.20
CA GLN A 127 45.74 1.81 -11.69
C GLN A 127 45.14 0.96 -10.57
N ASP A 128 43.89 0.48 -10.71
CA ASP A 128 43.21 -0.32 -9.69
C ASP A 128 43.80 -1.73 -9.52
N ASN A 129 44.56 -2.23 -10.51
CA ASN A 129 45.43 -3.40 -10.40
C ASN A 129 44.82 -4.57 -9.61
N THR A 130 43.67 -5.06 -10.08
CA THR A 130 42.85 -6.04 -9.38
C THR A 130 42.82 -7.36 -10.15
N LEU A 131 43.05 -8.47 -9.45
CA LEU A 131 42.95 -9.81 -10.04
C LEU A 131 41.50 -10.11 -10.45
N PRO A 132 41.25 -10.86 -11.55
CA PRO A 132 39.89 -11.13 -12.03
C PRO A 132 38.94 -11.71 -10.97
N ASP A 133 39.39 -12.69 -10.16
CA ASP A 133 38.56 -13.30 -9.10
C ASP A 133 38.20 -12.30 -7.99
N ASN A 134 39.14 -11.43 -7.62
CA ASN A 134 38.89 -10.39 -6.63
C ASN A 134 37.97 -9.32 -7.18
N TYR A 135 38.13 -8.94 -8.46
CA TYR A 135 37.25 -7.99 -9.13
C TYR A 135 35.81 -8.52 -9.15
N ALA A 136 35.59 -9.79 -9.50
CA ALA A 136 34.26 -10.39 -9.51
C ALA A 136 33.54 -10.27 -8.15
N ARG A 137 34.27 -10.50 -7.04
CA ARG A 137 33.73 -10.32 -5.69
C ARG A 137 33.43 -8.86 -5.37
N VAL A 138 34.41 -7.99 -5.59
CA VAL A 138 34.30 -6.57 -5.27
C VAL A 138 33.18 -5.90 -6.08
N TYR A 139 33.07 -6.28 -7.35
CA TYR A 139 31.99 -5.87 -8.24
C TYR A 139 30.63 -6.33 -7.72
N HIS A 140 30.49 -7.60 -7.33
CA HIS A 140 29.24 -8.12 -6.75
C HIS A 140 28.80 -7.31 -5.53
N ASP A 141 29.72 -7.10 -4.59
CA ASP A 141 29.42 -6.42 -3.33
C ASP A 141 28.99 -4.97 -3.57
N ALA A 142 29.63 -4.26 -4.50
CA ALA A 142 29.27 -2.89 -4.88
C ALA A 142 27.94 -2.85 -5.65
N TYR A 143 27.74 -3.75 -6.63
CA TYR A 143 26.52 -3.83 -7.43
C TYR A 143 25.29 -4.07 -6.54
N ILE A 144 25.35 -5.04 -5.63
CA ILE A 144 24.24 -5.36 -4.72
C ILE A 144 23.97 -4.21 -3.75
N ALA A 145 25.03 -3.56 -3.24
CA ALA A 145 24.87 -2.39 -2.37
C ALA A 145 24.16 -1.23 -3.09
N ILE A 146 24.55 -0.93 -4.34
CA ILE A 146 23.95 0.14 -5.14
C ILE A 146 22.50 -0.21 -5.49
N LYS A 147 22.26 -1.35 -6.15
CA LYS A 147 20.92 -1.72 -6.63
C LYS A 147 19.94 -2.02 -5.50
N GLY A 148 20.43 -2.46 -4.34
CA GLY A 148 19.62 -2.66 -3.14
C GLY A 148 19.13 -1.34 -2.52
N ARG A 149 19.87 -0.23 -2.71
CA ARG A 149 19.47 1.09 -2.22
C ARG A 149 18.72 1.91 -3.26
N ASP A 150 19.17 1.84 -4.51
CA ASP A 150 18.56 2.51 -5.66
C ASP A 150 18.47 1.54 -6.86
N PRO A 151 17.30 0.92 -7.08
CA PRO A 151 17.08 0.04 -8.23
C PRO A 151 17.21 0.75 -9.59
N THR A 152 17.05 2.08 -9.63
CA THR A 152 17.08 2.88 -10.86
C THR A 152 18.49 3.24 -11.31
N ALA A 153 19.49 3.12 -10.44
CA ALA A 153 20.89 3.34 -10.78
C ALA A 153 21.36 2.41 -11.91
N GLN A 154 22.24 2.93 -12.78
CA GLN A 154 22.93 2.15 -13.80
C GLN A 154 24.32 1.76 -13.30
N VAL A 155 24.62 0.46 -13.26
CA VAL A 155 25.93 -0.03 -12.82
C VAL A 155 26.74 -0.59 -13.99
N ALA A 156 27.94 -0.05 -14.18
CA ALA A 156 28.89 -0.46 -15.19
C ALA A 156 30.13 -1.13 -14.59
N ILE A 157 30.80 -1.95 -15.40
CA ILE A 157 32.16 -2.37 -15.06
C ILE A 157 33.12 -1.19 -15.06
N GLY A 158 34.30 -1.39 -14.47
CA GLY A 158 35.37 -0.42 -14.53
C GLY A 158 35.90 -0.31 -15.96
N GLY A 159 36.39 0.87 -16.32
CA GLY A 159 36.96 1.10 -17.64
C GLY A 159 38.17 0.21 -17.88
N ILE A 160 38.05 -0.76 -18.78
CA ILE A 160 39.17 -1.60 -19.25
C ILE A 160 40.06 -0.72 -20.12
N VAL A 161 41.36 -0.60 -19.81
CA VAL A 161 42.30 0.35 -20.48
C VAL A 161 42.13 0.37 -21.99
N GLN A 162 42.04 -0.83 -22.55
CA GLN A 162 41.95 -1.08 -23.97
C GLN A 162 41.43 -2.50 -24.19
N ALA A 163 40.55 -2.70 -25.15
CA ALA A 163 39.93 -4.01 -25.38
C ALA A 163 40.81 -4.88 -26.29
N THR A 164 42.08 -5.14 -25.95
CA THR A 164 43.01 -5.99 -26.72
C THR A 164 42.70 -7.48 -26.54
N PRO A 165 43.22 -8.39 -27.39
CA PRO A 165 43.03 -9.83 -27.18
C PRO A 165 43.47 -10.31 -25.79
N LEU A 166 44.53 -9.73 -25.23
CA LEU A 166 45.01 -10.09 -23.90
C LEU A 166 44.09 -9.57 -22.78
N ARG A 167 43.59 -8.34 -22.87
CA ARG A 167 42.66 -7.78 -21.87
C ARG A 167 41.28 -8.42 -21.94
N MET A 168 40.85 -8.89 -23.12
CA MET A 168 39.64 -9.72 -23.20
C MET A 168 39.76 -11.02 -22.41
N GLN A 169 40.96 -11.61 -22.27
CA GLN A 169 41.15 -12.77 -21.37
C GLN A 169 40.96 -12.39 -19.89
N TRP A 170 41.34 -11.16 -19.50
CA TRP A 170 41.10 -10.66 -18.15
C TRP A 170 39.59 -10.45 -17.90
N VAL A 171 38.87 -9.86 -18.87
CA VAL A 171 37.41 -9.68 -18.80
C VAL A 171 36.69 -11.02 -18.73
N ASP A 172 37.07 -11.99 -19.56
CA ASP A 172 36.55 -13.36 -19.51
C ASP A 172 36.82 -14.02 -18.17
N ALA A 173 38.03 -13.88 -17.62
CA ALA A 173 38.37 -14.43 -16.32
C ALA A 173 37.51 -13.84 -15.20
N ALA A 174 37.23 -12.53 -15.23
CA ALA A 174 36.39 -11.87 -14.23
C ALA A 174 34.93 -12.32 -14.36
N TRP A 175 34.40 -12.37 -15.59
CA TRP A 175 33.06 -12.87 -15.90
C TRP A 175 32.87 -14.32 -15.40
N ASN A 176 33.82 -15.20 -15.72
CA ASN A 176 33.79 -16.60 -15.33
C ASN A 176 33.95 -16.80 -13.82
N ALA A 177 34.80 -16.00 -13.17
CA ALA A 177 34.91 -16.01 -11.71
C ALA A 177 33.59 -15.62 -11.04
N TYR A 178 32.90 -14.60 -11.56
CA TYR A 178 31.57 -14.21 -11.06
C TYR A 178 30.57 -15.36 -11.21
N GLN A 179 30.46 -15.94 -12.41
CA GLN A 179 29.56 -17.06 -12.70
C GLN A 179 29.83 -18.26 -11.79
N THR A 180 31.10 -18.59 -11.58
CA THR A 180 31.52 -19.71 -10.71
C THR A 180 31.14 -19.45 -9.26
N ARG A 181 31.31 -18.21 -8.78
CA ARG A 181 31.12 -17.84 -7.38
C ARG A 181 29.65 -17.66 -6.99
N TYR A 182 28.84 -17.10 -7.90
CA TYR A 182 27.47 -16.68 -7.60
C TYR A 182 26.40 -17.48 -8.36
N GLY A 183 26.80 -18.44 -9.21
CA GLY A 183 25.87 -19.32 -9.94
C GLY A 183 25.05 -18.63 -11.03
N GLN A 184 25.36 -17.37 -11.36
CA GLN A 184 24.64 -16.57 -12.35
C GLN A 184 25.61 -15.66 -13.13
N ALA A 185 25.18 -15.21 -14.30
CA ALA A 185 25.95 -14.27 -15.11
C ALA A 185 26.19 -12.97 -14.34
N MET A 186 27.33 -12.31 -14.58
CA MET A 186 27.63 -11.02 -13.95
C MET A 186 26.59 -9.98 -14.39
N PRO A 187 25.82 -9.40 -13.44
CA PRO A 187 24.82 -8.41 -13.79
C PRO A 187 25.52 -7.09 -14.09
N VAL A 188 25.25 -6.51 -15.26
CA VAL A 188 25.85 -5.27 -15.74
C VAL A 188 24.76 -4.49 -16.47
N ASP A 189 24.55 -3.22 -16.16
CA ASP A 189 23.58 -2.39 -16.88
C ASP A 189 24.23 -1.75 -18.12
N VAL A 190 25.50 -1.32 -17.98
CA VAL A 190 26.28 -0.64 -19.02
C VAL A 190 27.70 -1.22 -19.07
N TRP A 191 28.21 -1.53 -20.27
CA TRP A 191 29.61 -1.94 -20.43
C TRP A 191 30.50 -0.72 -20.66
N ASN A 192 31.72 -0.76 -20.14
CA ASN A 192 32.64 0.37 -20.17
C ASN A 192 34.08 -0.05 -20.50
N ILE A 193 34.75 0.76 -21.32
CA ILE A 193 36.18 0.66 -21.66
C ILE A 193 36.81 2.05 -21.75
N HIS A 194 38.12 2.13 -21.84
CA HIS A 194 38.85 3.37 -22.13
C HIS A 194 39.25 3.44 -23.62
N ALA A 195 39.74 2.35 -24.21
CA ALA A 195 40.10 2.33 -25.64
C ALA A 195 41.30 3.21 -26.01
N PHE A 196 42.27 3.37 -25.12
CA PHE A 196 43.59 3.85 -25.52
C PHE A 196 44.27 2.86 -26.49
N VAL A 197 45.24 3.34 -27.28
CA VAL A 197 46.11 2.48 -28.10
C VAL A 197 47.50 2.46 -27.48
N LEU A 198 47.72 1.51 -26.58
CA LEU A 198 48.94 1.38 -25.78
C LEU A 198 49.59 0.02 -25.93
N ARG A 199 50.89 0.00 -25.70
CA ARG A 199 51.72 -1.20 -25.70
C ARG A 199 51.48 -2.03 -24.43
N GLU A 200 51.46 -3.35 -24.58
CA GLU A 200 51.29 -4.34 -23.52
C GLU A 200 52.57 -5.15 -23.37
N VAL A 201 53.40 -4.76 -22.41
CA VAL A 201 54.69 -5.39 -22.15
C VAL A 201 54.90 -5.50 -20.64
N ARG A 202 55.33 -6.68 -20.19
CA ARG A 202 55.74 -6.88 -18.80
C ARG A 202 57.09 -6.19 -18.57
N GLN A 203 57.22 -5.54 -17.41
CA GLN A 203 58.50 -4.94 -17.01
C GLN A 203 59.63 -5.99 -17.07
N GLY A 204 60.75 -5.65 -17.70
CA GLY A 204 61.89 -6.52 -17.97
C GLY A 204 61.83 -7.29 -19.30
N HIS A 205 60.74 -7.19 -20.06
CA HIS A 205 60.52 -7.96 -21.30
C HIS A 205 60.43 -7.11 -22.57
N GLY A 206 60.85 -5.84 -22.55
CA GLY A 206 60.76 -4.91 -23.70
C GLY A 206 61.46 -5.40 -24.97
N VAL A 207 62.61 -6.07 -24.82
CA VAL A 207 63.35 -6.64 -25.96
C VAL A 207 62.67 -7.89 -26.52
N GLU A 208 62.14 -8.76 -25.65
CA GLU A 208 61.43 -10.00 -26.04
C GLU A 208 60.15 -9.67 -26.81
N CYS A 209 59.39 -8.68 -26.34
CA CYS A 209 58.09 -8.34 -26.91
C CYS A 209 58.17 -7.43 -28.14
N ARG A 210 59.38 -7.08 -28.59
CA ARG A 210 59.58 -6.21 -29.75
C ARG A 210 59.41 -6.99 -31.06
N PRO A 211 58.52 -6.56 -31.98
CA PRO A 211 58.39 -7.17 -33.29
C PRO A 211 59.69 -7.10 -34.09
N ALA A 212 59.91 -8.10 -34.95
CA ALA A 212 61.04 -8.10 -35.87
C ALA A 212 61.01 -6.84 -36.75
N GLY A 213 62.13 -6.11 -36.79
CA GLY A 213 62.27 -4.87 -37.56
C GLY A 213 61.88 -3.59 -36.81
N ALA A 214 61.26 -3.68 -35.63
CA ALA A 214 61.04 -2.50 -34.80
C ALA A 214 62.36 -2.05 -34.14
N THR A 215 62.64 -0.75 -34.17
CA THR A 215 63.83 -0.15 -33.56
C THR A 215 63.61 0.17 -32.08
N GLU A 216 62.36 0.37 -31.67
CA GLU A 216 61.98 0.69 -30.28
C GLU A 216 61.92 -0.55 -29.39
N ALA A 217 62.68 -0.56 -28.29
CA ALA A 217 62.67 -1.65 -27.29
C ALA A 217 62.14 -1.22 -25.90
N GLY A 218 61.57 -0.02 -25.79
CA GLY A 218 61.10 0.55 -24.51
C GLY A 218 59.88 -0.17 -23.92
N GLU A 219 59.80 -0.13 -22.59
CA GLU A 219 58.71 -0.69 -21.78
C GLU A 219 57.81 0.45 -21.29
N TRP A 220 56.78 0.75 -22.06
CA TRP A 220 55.78 1.78 -21.76
C TRP A 220 54.40 1.27 -22.17
N GLY A 221 53.36 2.00 -21.77
CA GLY A 221 51.98 1.69 -22.12
C GLY A 221 51.19 1.14 -20.94
N SER A 222 50.32 0.19 -21.21
CA SER A 222 49.32 -0.29 -20.25
C SER A 222 49.78 -1.49 -19.42
N GLY A 223 50.97 -2.04 -19.70
CA GLY A 223 51.50 -3.21 -19.02
C GLY A 223 50.71 -4.49 -19.31
N ILE A 224 50.97 -5.55 -18.54
CA ILE A 224 50.22 -6.82 -18.63
C ILE A 224 49.15 -6.87 -17.54
N PRO A 225 47.91 -7.31 -17.85
CA PRO A 225 46.86 -7.38 -16.85
C PRO A 225 47.21 -8.28 -15.65
N PRO A 226 46.82 -7.86 -14.44
CA PRO A 226 47.08 -8.65 -13.23
C PRO A 226 46.41 -10.02 -13.32
N GLY A 227 47.13 -11.06 -12.89
CA GLY A 227 46.67 -12.45 -12.93
C GLY A 227 46.94 -13.18 -14.25
N LEU A 228 47.36 -12.48 -15.31
CA LEU A 228 47.80 -13.12 -16.55
C LEU A 228 49.31 -13.38 -16.56
N THR A 229 49.71 -14.49 -17.18
CA THR A 229 51.11 -14.96 -17.23
C THR A 229 51.88 -14.49 -18.46
N ALA A 230 51.21 -13.87 -19.44
CA ALA A 230 51.86 -13.36 -20.64
C ALA A 230 52.94 -12.32 -20.32
N ASN A 231 53.97 -12.23 -21.17
CA ASN A 231 54.96 -11.14 -21.13
C ASN A 231 54.65 -10.06 -22.17
N CYS A 232 53.99 -10.45 -23.26
CA CYS A 232 53.74 -9.63 -24.43
C CYS A 232 52.26 -9.71 -24.81
N GLY A 233 51.67 -8.56 -25.12
CA GLY A 233 50.33 -8.45 -25.68
C GLY A 233 50.35 -7.61 -26.94
N GLN A 234 49.38 -6.71 -27.07
CA GLN A 234 49.33 -5.74 -28.14
C GLN A 234 50.61 -4.89 -28.18
N TRP A 235 51.28 -4.85 -29.33
CA TRP A 235 52.43 -3.99 -29.54
C TRP A 235 52.05 -2.81 -30.46
N VAL A 236 52.49 -1.62 -30.07
CA VAL A 236 52.39 -0.39 -30.87
C VAL A 236 53.66 0.44 -30.69
N ALA A 237 54.10 1.11 -31.76
CA ALA A 237 55.22 2.04 -31.74
C ALA A 237 54.84 3.37 -31.06
N ILE A 238 55.84 4.18 -30.67
CA ILE A 238 55.59 5.49 -30.05
C ILE A 238 54.75 6.38 -30.96
N ASP A 239 54.92 6.28 -32.27
CA ASP A 239 54.17 7.02 -33.29
C ASP A 239 52.81 6.38 -33.63
N GLY A 240 52.29 5.44 -32.84
CA GLY A 240 51.06 4.70 -33.17
C GLY A 240 49.86 4.88 -32.24
N LEU A 241 49.87 5.83 -31.29
CA LEU A 241 48.76 6.03 -30.34
C LEU A 241 47.47 6.47 -31.04
N ASP A 242 47.56 7.09 -32.22
CA ASP A 242 46.43 7.57 -33.03
C ASP A 242 46.01 6.60 -34.14
N ARG A 243 46.46 5.33 -34.08
CA ARG A 243 46.12 4.29 -35.06
C ARG A 243 44.63 3.92 -35.02
N MET A 244 43.86 4.54 -35.90
CA MET A 244 42.41 4.34 -36.00
C MET A 244 42.00 2.90 -36.28
N ASP A 245 42.77 2.13 -37.05
CA ASP A 245 42.46 0.72 -37.27
C ASP A 245 42.55 -0.12 -35.99
N LEU A 246 43.52 0.17 -35.12
CA LEU A 246 43.64 -0.49 -33.81
C LEU A 246 42.53 -0.03 -32.87
N PHE A 247 42.22 1.26 -32.86
CA PHE A 247 41.12 1.82 -32.09
C PHE A 247 39.78 1.17 -32.44
N GLN A 248 39.42 1.11 -33.73
CA GLN A 248 38.17 0.51 -34.21
C GLN A 248 38.09 -0.99 -33.88
N GLN A 249 39.20 -1.72 -34.03
CA GLN A 249 39.28 -3.13 -33.67
C GLN A 249 38.95 -3.40 -32.20
N GLN A 250 39.31 -2.50 -31.29
CA GLN A 250 38.96 -2.65 -29.86
C GLN A 250 37.44 -2.62 -29.66
N ILE A 251 36.76 -1.66 -30.29
CA ILE A 251 35.30 -1.52 -30.21
C ILE A 251 34.60 -2.77 -30.78
N VAL A 252 35.01 -3.19 -31.98
CA VAL A 252 34.44 -4.39 -32.62
C VAL A 252 34.70 -5.65 -31.82
N ARG A 253 35.91 -5.80 -31.24
CA ARG A 253 36.26 -6.95 -30.39
C ARG A 253 35.40 -7.00 -29.14
N PHE A 254 35.24 -5.88 -28.44
CA PHE A 254 34.41 -5.82 -27.25
C PHE A 254 32.93 -6.08 -27.57
N ARG A 255 32.41 -5.53 -28.67
CA ARG A 255 31.03 -5.79 -29.11
C ARG A 255 30.78 -7.24 -29.53
N THR A 256 31.77 -7.86 -30.18
CA THR A 256 31.73 -9.29 -30.50
C THR A 256 31.64 -10.11 -29.23
N TRP A 257 32.51 -9.81 -28.25
CA TRP A 257 32.46 -10.44 -26.93
C TRP A 257 31.11 -10.24 -26.24
N MET A 258 30.55 -9.01 -26.26
CA MET A 258 29.23 -8.73 -25.69
C MET A 258 28.15 -9.58 -26.35
N ARG A 259 28.10 -9.66 -27.68
CA ARG A 259 27.14 -10.51 -28.41
C ARG A 259 27.26 -11.97 -27.97
N ASP A 260 28.49 -12.50 -27.94
CA ASP A 260 28.77 -13.90 -27.64
C ASP A 260 28.40 -14.26 -26.18
N HIS A 261 28.29 -13.26 -25.29
CA HIS A 261 27.86 -13.39 -23.89
C HIS A 261 26.41 -12.92 -23.65
N GLY A 262 25.61 -12.73 -24.71
CA GLY A 262 24.21 -12.30 -24.60
C GLY A 262 24.03 -10.87 -24.08
N GLN A 263 25.06 -10.03 -24.18
CA GLN A 263 25.12 -8.65 -23.71
C GLN A 263 24.91 -7.61 -24.83
N GLN A 264 24.59 -8.02 -26.06
CA GLN A 264 24.40 -7.11 -27.20
C GLN A 264 23.39 -5.98 -26.91
N ASN A 265 22.30 -6.31 -26.19
CA ASN A 265 21.22 -5.39 -25.87
C ASN A 265 21.54 -4.44 -24.71
N LYS A 266 22.82 -4.06 -24.57
CA LYS A 266 23.30 -3.12 -23.55
C LYS A 266 24.20 -2.08 -24.17
N GLN A 267 24.30 -0.95 -23.48
CA GLN A 267 25.16 0.14 -23.89
C GLN A 267 26.63 -0.26 -23.74
N LEU A 268 27.47 0.22 -24.66
CA LEU A 268 28.93 0.28 -24.49
C LEU A 268 29.32 1.75 -24.47
N ILE A 269 29.95 2.18 -23.39
CA ILE A 269 30.52 3.51 -23.26
C ILE A 269 32.04 3.45 -23.25
N VAL A 270 32.66 4.56 -23.63
CA VAL A 270 34.11 4.75 -23.61
C VAL A 270 34.45 5.86 -22.61
N SER A 271 34.68 5.54 -21.34
CA SER A 271 34.79 6.58 -20.30
C SER A 271 36.08 7.39 -20.29
N GLU A 272 37.09 7.01 -21.08
CA GLU A 272 38.35 7.75 -21.15
C GLU A 272 39.19 7.30 -22.35
N TYR A 273 39.56 8.20 -23.27
CA TYR A 273 40.53 7.89 -24.32
C TYR A 273 41.23 9.16 -24.81
N GLY A 274 42.34 9.03 -25.52
CA GLY A 274 43.01 10.17 -26.13
C GLY A 274 44.47 9.90 -26.46
N ILE A 275 45.24 10.98 -26.59
CA ILE A 275 46.68 10.94 -26.87
C ILE A 275 47.43 11.43 -25.64
N LEU A 276 48.18 10.52 -25.01
CA LEU A 276 48.94 10.78 -23.78
C LEU A 276 50.34 11.35 -24.04
N PHE A 277 50.83 11.29 -25.28
CA PHE A 277 52.19 11.70 -25.62
C PHE A 277 52.26 13.17 -26.05
N ASN A 278 53.42 13.78 -25.81
CA ASN A 278 53.67 15.20 -26.09
C ASN A 278 54.14 15.44 -27.54
N ALA A 279 54.34 16.70 -27.91
CA ALA A 279 54.84 17.06 -29.23
C ALA A 279 56.30 16.62 -29.50
N GLU A 280 57.13 16.45 -28.47
CA GLU A 280 58.51 15.95 -28.63
C GLU A 280 58.52 14.50 -29.14
N LEU A 281 57.48 13.73 -28.80
CA LEU A 281 57.24 12.37 -29.29
C LEU A 281 56.43 12.33 -30.60
N GLY A 282 56.21 13.47 -31.25
CA GLY A 282 55.54 13.56 -32.56
C GLY A 282 54.02 13.76 -32.52
N TYR A 283 53.46 14.14 -31.37
CA TYR A 283 52.03 14.44 -31.21
C TYR A 283 51.79 15.94 -31.05
N GLY A 284 51.92 16.65 -32.18
CA GLY A 284 51.52 18.05 -32.28
C GLY A 284 50.01 18.24 -32.28
N TYR A 285 49.57 19.48 -32.12
CA TYR A 285 48.16 19.86 -32.03
C TYR A 285 47.31 19.31 -33.18
N GLU A 286 47.73 19.48 -34.45
CA GLU A 286 46.94 19.05 -35.61
C GLU A 286 46.68 17.55 -35.59
N ARG A 287 47.70 16.76 -35.22
CA ARG A 287 47.60 15.30 -35.13
C ARG A 287 46.63 14.87 -34.03
N VAL A 288 46.71 15.49 -32.85
CA VAL A 288 45.80 15.22 -31.74
C VAL A 288 44.36 15.64 -32.08
N ARG A 289 44.18 16.81 -32.72
CA ARG A 289 42.88 17.28 -33.21
C ARG A 289 42.27 16.31 -34.22
N ASP A 290 43.05 15.91 -35.23
CA ASP A 290 42.55 15.04 -36.30
C ASP A 290 42.16 13.66 -35.75
N TYR A 291 42.89 13.15 -34.76
CA TYR A 291 42.50 11.94 -34.03
C TYR A 291 41.22 12.12 -33.20
N MET A 292 41.10 13.21 -32.44
CA MET A 292 39.89 13.52 -31.66
C MET A 292 38.65 13.58 -32.57
N LEU A 293 38.71 14.34 -33.67
CA LEU A 293 37.58 14.47 -34.59
C LEU A 293 37.30 13.17 -35.35
N GLY A 294 38.35 12.45 -35.79
CA GLY A 294 38.18 11.17 -36.47
C GLY A 294 37.58 10.07 -35.60
N THR A 295 37.84 10.10 -34.28
CA THR A 295 37.19 9.18 -33.33
C THR A 295 35.74 9.57 -33.05
N PHE A 296 35.41 10.87 -32.99
CA PHE A 296 34.01 11.31 -32.88
C PHE A 296 33.18 10.88 -34.09
N ASP A 297 33.71 11.08 -35.31
CA ASP A 297 33.06 10.65 -36.55
C ASP A 297 32.82 9.13 -36.56
N TYR A 298 33.80 8.35 -36.09
CA TYR A 298 33.65 6.91 -35.96
C TYR A 298 32.57 6.55 -34.93
N PHE A 299 32.58 7.15 -33.73
CA PHE A 299 31.59 6.80 -32.70
C PHE A 299 30.16 7.13 -33.11
N LEU A 300 29.93 8.26 -33.80
CA LEU A 300 28.62 8.63 -34.32
C LEU A 300 28.19 7.77 -35.52
N GLY A 301 29.14 7.37 -36.36
CA GLY A 301 28.83 6.66 -37.60
C GLY A 301 28.78 5.13 -37.49
N ALA A 302 29.54 4.54 -36.55
CA ALA A 302 29.77 3.11 -36.51
C ALA A 302 28.55 2.34 -36.01
N ARG A 303 27.96 1.57 -36.91
CA ARG A 303 26.76 0.75 -36.68
C ARG A 303 26.91 -0.63 -37.28
N ASP A 304 26.35 -1.63 -36.62
CA ASP A 304 26.33 -3.01 -37.10
C ASP A 304 25.15 -3.76 -36.50
N THR A 305 24.28 -4.32 -37.34
CA THR A 305 23.06 -5.00 -36.86
C THR A 305 23.31 -6.27 -36.06
N GLY A 306 24.47 -6.89 -36.25
CA GLY A 306 24.90 -8.10 -35.53
C GLY A 306 25.69 -7.82 -34.26
N LEU A 307 26.20 -6.61 -34.07
CA LEU A 307 27.09 -6.26 -32.94
C LEU A 307 26.59 -5.09 -32.09
N GLY A 308 25.95 -4.09 -32.70
CA GLY A 308 25.53 -2.85 -32.06
C GLY A 308 24.28 -3.00 -31.20
N TYR A 309 23.97 -1.93 -30.45
CA TYR A 309 22.85 -1.88 -29.52
C TYR A 309 21.53 -1.54 -30.25
N PRO A 310 20.53 -2.45 -30.34
CA PRO A 310 19.35 -2.21 -31.16
C PRO A 310 18.50 -1.01 -30.74
N ALA A 311 18.42 -0.71 -29.43
CA ALA A 311 17.65 0.42 -28.93
C ALA A 311 18.29 1.78 -29.22
N ASP A 312 19.53 1.79 -29.71
CA ASP A 312 20.26 2.97 -30.16
C ASP A 312 20.65 2.83 -31.63
N ASP A 313 19.72 2.33 -32.45
CA ASP A 313 19.87 2.17 -33.91
C ASP A 313 21.19 1.50 -34.31
N TYR A 314 21.54 0.45 -33.53
CA TYR A 314 22.70 -0.41 -33.70
C TYR A 314 24.05 0.30 -33.65
N HIS A 315 24.16 1.46 -33.01
CA HIS A 315 25.47 2.08 -32.73
C HIS A 315 26.37 1.15 -31.91
N LEU A 316 27.65 1.14 -32.25
CA LEU A 316 28.66 0.39 -31.53
C LEU A 316 29.07 1.06 -30.21
N VAL A 317 28.92 2.37 -30.05
CA VAL A 317 29.23 3.09 -28.81
C VAL A 317 28.15 4.12 -28.54
N GLN A 318 27.68 4.19 -27.30
CA GLN A 318 26.60 5.07 -26.89
C GLN A 318 27.12 6.44 -26.42
N ARG A 319 28.21 6.44 -25.66
CA ARG A 319 28.83 7.64 -25.09
C ARG A 319 30.34 7.48 -25.02
N TRP A 320 31.08 8.58 -25.13
CA TRP A 320 32.53 8.59 -24.96
C TRP A 320 33.02 9.85 -24.25
N ALA A 321 34.12 9.76 -23.53
CA ALA A 321 34.73 10.87 -22.82
C ALA A 321 36.21 11.04 -23.22
N TRP A 322 36.53 12.24 -23.72
CA TRP A 322 37.88 12.61 -24.11
C TRP A 322 38.76 12.86 -22.87
N TYR A 323 39.97 12.33 -22.88
CA TYR A 323 41.02 12.68 -21.93
C TYR A 323 41.90 13.80 -22.53
N SER A 324 41.76 15.04 -22.08
CA SER A 324 40.95 15.49 -20.93
C SER A 324 40.51 16.95 -21.05
N LEU A 325 39.72 17.43 -20.09
CA LEU A 325 39.39 18.84 -19.96
C LEU A 325 40.65 19.67 -19.67
N ASP A 326 41.53 19.22 -18.78
CA ASP A 326 42.48 20.11 -18.12
C ASP A 326 43.84 19.49 -17.71
N ASP A 327 44.13 18.26 -18.11
CA ASP A 327 45.45 17.67 -17.97
C ASP A 327 46.33 18.02 -19.18
N ASP A 328 47.03 19.15 -19.08
CA ASP A 328 47.96 19.64 -20.10
C ASP A 328 49.40 19.17 -19.90
N ASN A 329 49.64 18.27 -18.93
CA ASN A 329 50.97 17.77 -18.62
C ASN A 329 50.93 16.34 -18.08
N PHE A 330 51.06 15.38 -18.99
CA PHE A 330 51.02 13.96 -18.67
C PHE A 330 52.42 13.36 -18.77
N VAL A 331 52.85 12.63 -17.72
CA VAL A 331 54.10 11.82 -17.52
C VAL A 331 55.38 12.28 -18.24
N TRP A 332 55.35 12.37 -19.57
CA TRP A 332 56.44 12.76 -20.46
C TRP A 332 56.43 14.23 -20.89
N GLY A 333 55.49 15.06 -20.44
CA GLY A 333 55.55 16.52 -20.59
C GLY A 333 54.25 17.13 -21.10
N THR A 334 54.34 18.35 -21.64
CA THR A 334 53.18 19.11 -22.10
C THR A 334 52.47 18.43 -23.27
N THR A 335 51.21 18.05 -23.07
CA THR A 335 50.38 17.40 -24.10
C THR A 335 49.46 18.42 -24.76
N TYR A 336 48.94 18.08 -25.95
CA TYR A 336 47.95 18.88 -26.66
C TYR A 336 46.52 18.35 -26.47
N GLY A 337 46.32 17.42 -25.52
CA GLY A 337 45.04 16.77 -25.27
C GLY A 337 44.08 17.56 -24.39
N ALA A 338 44.55 18.54 -23.61
CA ALA A 338 43.69 19.36 -22.76
C ALA A 338 42.79 20.29 -23.59
N LEU A 339 41.50 20.34 -23.26
CA LEU A 339 40.54 21.26 -23.88
C LEU A 339 40.65 22.68 -23.31
N MET A 340 41.02 22.83 -22.05
CA MET A 340 41.09 24.08 -21.31
C MET A 340 42.40 24.18 -20.52
N ASN A 341 42.88 25.41 -20.37
CA ASN A 341 44.08 25.68 -19.59
C ASN A 341 43.77 25.58 -18.08
N PRO A 342 44.45 24.70 -17.32
CA PRO A 342 44.17 24.51 -15.90
C PRO A 342 44.52 25.72 -15.01
N LYS A 343 45.27 26.71 -15.52
CA LYS A 343 45.63 27.93 -14.79
C LYS A 343 44.74 29.11 -15.15
N THR A 344 44.58 29.39 -16.44
CA THR A 344 43.82 30.55 -16.93
C THR A 344 42.34 30.26 -17.12
N ARG A 345 41.94 28.98 -17.15
CA ARG A 345 40.58 28.51 -17.43
C ARG A 345 40.07 28.91 -18.82
N ALA A 346 40.96 29.34 -19.71
CA ALA A 346 40.61 29.63 -21.11
C ALA A 346 40.66 28.35 -21.96
N LEU A 347 39.86 28.29 -23.02
CA LEU A 347 39.93 27.21 -24.01
C LEU A 347 41.31 27.19 -24.68
N TYR A 348 41.88 25.99 -24.82
CA TYR A 348 42.95 25.72 -25.76
C TYR A 348 42.38 25.58 -27.19
N PRO A 349 43.23 25.63 -28.24
CA PRO A 349 42.79 25.38 -29.62
C PRO A 349 41.96 24.10 -29.79
N LEU A 350 42.35 23.01 -29.13
CA LEU A 350 41.60 21.74 -29.16
C LEU A 350 40.19 21.89 -28.55
N GLY A 351 40.06 22.67 -27.47
CA GLY A 351 38.77 23.00 -26.87
C GLY A 351 37.84 23.76 -27.81
N TYR A 352 38.37 24.68 -28.63
CA TYR A 352 37.56 25.35 -29.66
C TYR A 352 37.08 24.39 -30.75
N ASP A 353 37.90 23.41 -31.16
CA ASP A 353 37.49 22.40 -32.14
C ASP A 353 36.45 21.45 -31.56
N PHE A 354 36.62 21.01 -30.31
CA PHE A 354 35.63 20.23 -29.58
C PHE A 354 34.30 20.99 -29.51
N ALA A 355 34.32 22.24 -29.04
CA ALA A 355 33.13 23.09 -28.93
C ALA A 355 32.41 23.24 -30.27
N ARG A 356 33.16 23.52 -31.35
CA ARG A 356 32.59 23.68 -32.69
C ARG A 356 31.93 22.40 -33.18
N TYR A 357 32.56 21.24 -32.94
CA TYR A 357 32.02 19.94 -33.32
C TYR A 357 30.74 19.64 -32.55
N ALA A 358 30.79 19.73 -31.22
CA ALA A 358 29.67 19.43 -30.34
C ALA A 358 28.46 20.37 -30.56
N ALA A 359 28.71 21.66 -30.83
CA ALA A 359 27.64 22.62 -31.15
C ALA A 359 26.82 22.21 -32.38
N GLY A 360 27.46 21.59 -33.40
CA GLY A 360 26.77 21.09 -34.59
C GLY A 360 25.87 19.88 -34.34
N LEU A 361 26.00 19.22 -33.18
CA LEU A 361 25.23 18.03 -32.79
C LEU A 361 24.12 18.34 -31.79
N MET A 362 24.03 19.58 -31.30
CA MET A 362 23.07 19.95 -30.27
C MET A 362 21.67 20.13 -30.85
N THR A 363 20.74 19.32 -30.36
CA THR A 363 19.29 19.43 -30.57
C THR A 363 18.65 19.79 -29.24
N ALA A 364 17.98 20.95 -29.19
CA ALA A 364 17.27 21.39 -27.99
C ALA A 364 15.99 20.55 -27.80
N TYR A 365 15.79 20.01 -26.59
CA TYR A 365 14.57 19.28 -26.25
C TYR A 365 14.23 19.38 -24.76
N ALA A 366 12.94 19.15 -24.45
CA ALA A 366 12.42 18.96 -23.10
C ALA A 366 11.98 17.51 -22.91
N ASP A 367 11.89 17.06 -21.66
CA ASP A 367 11.39 15.73 -21.26
C ASP A 367 10.84 15.83 -19.84
N LEU A 368 9.59 16.23 -19.74
CA LEU A 368 8.89 16.42 -18.48
C LEU A 368 8.54 15.06 -17.88
N GLN A 369 8.64 14.97 -16.57
CA GLN A 369 8.18 13.79 -15.84
C GLN A 369 7.82 14.15 -14.40
N PRO A 370 6.88 13.39 -13.79
CA PRO A 370 6.56 13.54 -12.39
C PRO A 370 7.75 13.14 -11.51
N VAL A 371 7.94 13.86 -10.41
CA VAL A 371 8.95 13.56 -9.39
C VAL A 371 8.30 13.05 -8.12
N ALA A 372 7.43 13.88 -7.55
CA ALA A 372 6.78 13.64 -6.28
C ALA A 372 5.40 14.28 -6.27
N LEU A 373 4.50 13.66 -5.51
CA LEU A 373 3.20 14.22 -5.21
C LEU A 373 3.13 14.54 -3.71
N HIS A 374 2.75 15.77 -3.40
CA HIS A 374 2.49 16.19 -2.04
C HIS A 374 1.00 16.51 -1.89
N THR A 375 0.41 16.00 -0.81
CA THR A 375 -0.98 16.28 -0.44
C THR A 375 -1.05 16.97 0.90
N SER A 376 -1.96 17.94 1.02
CA SER A 376 -2.23 18.60 2.30
C SER A 376 -3.69 19.01 2.40
N THR A 377 -4.20 19.16 3.62
CA THR A 377 -5.49 19.79 3.88
C THR A 377 -5.25 21.14 4.56
N PRO A 378 -5.64 22.29 3.95
CA PRO A 378 -5.43 23.61 4.54
C PRO A 378 -6.11 23.80 5.91
N ALA A 379 -7.17 23.04 6.17
CA ALA A 379 -7.85 22.93 7.45
C ALA A 379 -8.19 21.45 7.71
N ALA A 380 -8.34 21.06 8.97
CA ALA A 380 -8.80 19.72 9.31
C ALA A 380 -10.21 19.47 8.77
N ILE A 381 -10.45 18.29 8.21
CA ILE A 381 -11.73 17.91 7.61
C ILE A 381 -12.36 16.79 8.45
N PRO A 382 -13.57 16.96 9.01
CA PRO A 382 -14.29 15.84 9.60
C PRO A 382 -14.52 14.74 8.58
N TYR A 383 -14.30 13.48 8.96
CA TYR A 383 -14.48 12.36 8.03
C TYR A 383 -15.90 12.34 7.45
N GLY A 384 -16.00 12.21 6.12
CA GLY A 384 -17.25 12.26 5.37
C GLY A 384 -17.73 13.66 4.99
N ASP A 385 -17.24 14.71 5.64
CA ASP A 385 -17.58 16.08 5.28
C ASP A 385 -16.79 16.53 4.04
N THR A 386 -17.35 17.51 3.32
CA THR A 386 -16.64 18.13 2.19
C THR A 386 -15.60 19.11 2.68
N GLY A 387 -14.36 18.93 2.26
CA GLY A 387 -13.27 19.86 2.52
C GLY A 387 -12.33 20.00 1.32
N VAL A 388 -11.31 20.83 1.48
CA VAL A 388 -10.32 21.08 0.42
C VAL A 388 -9.07 20.23 0.66
N VAL A 389 -8.74 19.39 -0.32
CA VAL A 389 -7.46 18.71 -0.42
C VAL A 389 -6.62 19.42 -1.46
N ARG A 390 -5.46 19.89 -1.05
CA ARG A 390 -4.45 20.48 -1.91
C ARG A 390 -3.51 19.39 -2.42
N ILE A 391 -3.40 19.29 -3.74
CA ILE A 391 -2.55 18.35 -4.46
C ILE A 391 -1.47 19.15 -5.20
N GLU A 392 -0.20 18.85 -4.92
CA GLU A 392 0.96 19.51 -5.51
C GLU A 392 1.83 18.47 -6.22
N LEU A 393 1.94 18.59 -7.54
CA LEU A 393 2.81 17.75 -8.36
C LEU A 393 4.13 18.49 -8.62
N GLU A 394 5.22 17.90 -8.17
CA GLU A 394 6.56 18.31 -8.59
C GLU A 394 6.90 17.65 -9.93
N VAL A 395 7.29 18.48 -10.90
CA VAL A 395 7.68 18.09 -12.26
C VAL A 395 9.13 18.48 -12.49
N ARG A 396 9.93 17.57 -13.02
CA ARG A 396 11.28 17.85 -13.52
C ARG A 396 11.32 17.69 -15.02
N ASN A 397 12.34 18.29 -15.62
CA ASN A 397 12.65 18.16 -17.03
C ASN A 397 14.02 17.46 -17.18
N GLN A 398 14.11 16.38 -17.95
CA GLN A 398 15.37 15.68 -18.28
C GLN A 398 15.99 16.19 -19.58
N GLY A 399 15.32 17.09 -20.26
CA GLY A 399 15.82 17.74 -21.46
C GLY A 399 16.97 18.71 -21.17
N ASN A 400 17.74 18.96 -22.23
CA ASN A 400 18.88 19.87 -22.19
C ASN A 400 18.50 21.35 -22.31
N THR A 401 17.23 21.67 -22.53
CA THR A 401 16.71 23.04 -22.52
C THR A 401 15.52 23.16 -21.60
N ALA A 402 15.26 24.36 -21.09
CA ALA A 402 14.07 24.62 -20.29
C ALA A 402 12.80 24.43 -21.12
N SER A 403 11.75 23.90 -20.51
CA SER A 403 10.47 23.71 -21.19
C SER A 403 9.76 25.05 -21.41
N ALA A 404 8.81 25.10 -22.35
CA ALA A 404 7.77 26.14 -22.28
C ALA A 404 6.88 25.89 -21.04
N ALA A 405 6.15 26.91 -20.60
CA ALA A 405 5.07 26.72 -19.63
C ALA A 405 3.95 25.87 -20.26
N SER A 406 3.30 25.04 -19.46
CA SER A 406 2.16 24.22 -19.87
C SER A 406 1.16 24.09 -18.70
N GLN A 407 0.49 22.95 -18.57
CA GLN A 407 -0.53 22.66 -17.58
C GLN A 407 -0.50 21.19 -17.18
N VAL A 408 -1.10 20.89 -16.03
CA VAL A 408 -1.32 19.52 -15.54
C VAL A 408 -2.80 19.32 -15.34
N ARG A 409 -3.35 18.22 -15.86
CA ARG A 409 -4.73 17.78 -15.54
C ARG A 409 -4.70 16.76 -14.41
N PHE A 410 -5.64 16.89 -13.49
CA PHE A 410 -5.79 16.01 -12.33
C PHE A 410 -7.13 15.30 -12.47
N TRP A 411 -7.11 13.98 -12.32
CA TRP A 411 -8.25 13.10 -12.51
C TRP A 411 -8.44 12.21 -11.28
N ASP A 412 -9.70 11.89 -10.97
CA ASP A 412 -10.06 10.79 -10.08
C ASP A 412 -10.46 9.59 -10.96
N GLY A 413 -9.60 8.58 -10.98
CA GLY A 413 -9.57 7.48 -11.92
C GLY A 413 -8.67 7.74 -13.14
N VAL A 414 -8.54 6.72 -13.99
CA VAL A 414 -7.75 6.78 -15.22
C VAL A 414 -8.52 7.53 -16.31
N PRO A 415 -7.95 8.57 -16.96
CA PRO A 415 -8.65 9.44 -17.92
C PRO A 415 -9.38 8.66 -19.04
N ASP A 416 -8.69 7.71 -19.67
CA ASP A 416 -9.22 6.95 -20.81
C ASP A 416 -10.12 5.77 -20.39
N GLN A 417 -10.37 5.60 -19.08
CA GLN A 417 -11.20 4.52 -18.53
C GLN A 417 -12.36 5.06 -17.67
N GLY A 418 -12.83 6.27 -17.99
CA GLY A 418 -13.97 6.89 -17.32
C GLY A 418 -13.62 7.70 -16.07
N GLY A 419 -12.35 8.05 -15.89
CA GLY A 419 -11.90 8.97 -14.83
C GLY A 419 -12.59 10.33 -14.92
N VAL A 420 -12.80 10.97 -13.77
CA VAL A 420 -13.45 12.27 -13.64
C VAL A 420 -12.40 13.36 -13.52
N LEU A 421 -12.45 14.37 -14.40
CA LEU A 421 -11.54 15.51 -14.33
C LEU A 421 -11.83 16.34 -13.07
N LEU A 422 -10.87 16.42 -12.17
CA LEU A 422 -10.94 17.23 -10.95
C LEU A 422 -10.63 18.70 -11.23
N GLY A 423 -9.67 18.95 -12.11
CA GLY A 423 -9.24 20.29 -12.47
C GLY A 423 -7.98 20.31 -13.34
N THR A 424 -7.59 21.51 -13.73
CA THR A 424 -6.36 21.78 -14.48
C THR A 424 -5.59 22.88 -13.77
N ALA A 425 -4.29 22.68 -13.57
CA ALA A 425 -3.40 23.67 -12.98
C ALA A 425 -2.35 24.11 -13.98
N ALA A 426 -1.91 25.37 -13.90
CA ALA A 426 -0.78 25.85 -14.69
C ALA A 426 0.52 25.19 -14.20
N LEU A 427 1.37 24.81 -15.15
CA LEU A 427 2.74 24.38 -14.93
C LEU A 427 3.66 25.47 -15.49
N PRO A 428 4.41 26.21 -14.65
CA PRO A 428 5.37 27.19 -15.17
C PRO A 428 6.49 26.50 -15.95
N VAL A 429 7.37 27.30 -16.56
CA VAL A 429 8.60 26.82 -17.21
C VAL A 429 9.36 25.90 -16.25
N VAL A 430 9.65 24.69 -16.72
CA VAL A 430 10.47 23.72 -15.97
C VAL A 430 11.93 23.89 -16.43
N PRO A 431 12.87 24.25 -15.53
CA PRO A 431 14.29 24.39 -15.86
C PRO A 431 14.84 23.13 -16.52
N SER A 432 15.91 23.23 -17.32
CA SER A 432 16.59 22.06 -17.90
C SER A 432 17.07 21.09 -16.82
N ARG A 433 17.46 19.88 -17.23
CA ARG A 433 17.96 18.85 -16.30
C ARG A 433 19.01 19.38 -15.34
N TYR A 434 18.95 18.85 -14.11
CA TYR A 434 19.78 19.22 -12.97
C TYR A 434 19.68 20.69 -12.51
N SER A 435 18.76 21.48 -13.05
CA SER A 435 18.58 22.91 -12.72
C SER A 435 17.34 23.20 -11.85
N GLY A 436 16.74 22.15 -11.27
CA GLY A 436 15.58 22.24 -10.38
C GLY A 436 14.31 21.66 -10.96
N THR A 437 13.19 21.97 -10.32
CA THR A 437 11.84 21.46 -10.63
C THR A 437 10.83 22.61 -10.64
N ALA A 438 9.63 22.31 -11.13
CA ALA A 438 8.48 23.19 -11.07
C ALA A 438 7.31 22.47 -10.43
N THR A 439 6.35 23.22 -9.87
CA THR A 439 5.18 22.64 -9.18
C THR A 439 3.89 23.09 -9.83
N ALA A 440 3.00 22.14 -10.10
CA ALA A 440 1.59 22.40 -10.43
C ALA A 440 0.72 22.09 -9.21
N ARG A 441 -0.22 22.98 -8.87
CA ARG A 441 -1.07 22.86 -7.67
C ARG A 441 -2.56 22.90 -8.02
N LEU A 442 -3.32 21.97 -7.47
CA LEU A 442 -4.79 21.97 -7.49
C LEU A 442 -5.35 21.93 -6.07
N ASP A 443 -6.32 22.82 -5.79
CA ASP A 443 -7.15 22.74 -4.59
C ASP A 443 -8.47 22.04 -4.96
N TRP A 444 -8.62 20.78 -4.52
CA TRP A 444 -9.72 19.89 -4.85
C TRP A 444 -10.73 19.81 -3.71
N SER A 445 -12.00 20.13 -3.98
CA SER A 445 -13.09 20.01 -3.01
C SER A 445 -13.72 18.63 -3.08
N VAL A 446 -13.67 17.86 -1.99
CA VAL A 446 -14.12 16.46 -1.94
C VAL A 446 -14.64 16.08 -0.56
N ALA A 447 -15.58 15.14 -0.52
CA ALA A 447 -15.99 14.46 0.71
C ALA A 447 -14.84 13.58 1.22
N ALA A 448 -14.37 13.82 2.45
CA ALA A 448 -13.20 13.15 3.02
C ALA A 448 -13.53 11.71 3.48
N SER A 449 -13.76 10.81 2.53
CA SER A 449 -14.07 9.41 2.81
C SER A 449 -13.64 8.49 1.67
N GLY A 450 -13.29 7.25 2.01
CA GLY A 450 -12.92 6.23 1.02
C GLY A 450 -11.56 6.46 0.36
N GLN A 451 -11.33 5.72 -0.72
CA GLN A 451 -10.12 5.76 -1.51
C GLN A 451 -10.39 6.34 -2.90
N HIS A 452 -9.48 7.19 -3.35
CA HIS A 452 -9.51 7.84 -4.66
C HIS A 452 -8.22 7.53 -5.41
N GLN A 453 -8.32 7.18 -6.68
CA GLN A 453 -7.16 6.93 -7.52
C GLN A 453 -6.85 8.21 -8.29
N ILE A 454 -5.87 8.99 -7.84
CA ILE A 454 -5.55 10.25 -8.49
C ILE A 454 -4.55 10.03 -9.62
N THR A 455 -4.96 10.33 -10.85
CA THR A 455 -4.09 10.34 -12.03
C THR A 455 -3.78 11.77 -12.45
N LEU A 456 -2.49 12.07 -12.63
CA LEU A 456 -1.97 13.35 -13.07
C LEU A 456 -1.38 13.19 -14.47
N GLN A 457 -1.74 14.11 -15.36
CA GLN A 457 -1.29 14.15 -16.74
C GLN A 457 -0.60 15.48 -17.01
N ILE A 458 0.71 15.44 -17.23
CA ILE A 458 1.56 16.57 -17.59
C ILE A 458 1.36 16.88 -19.09
N ASP A 459 1.38 18.17 -19.42
CA ASP A 459 1.19 18.71 -20.77
C ASP A 459 0.12 17.99 -21.63
N PRO A 460 -1.14 17.88 -21.14
CA PRO A 460 -2.20 17.14 -21.82
C PRO A 460 -2.63 17.76 -23.16
N THR A 461 -2.08 18.93 -23.51
CA THR A 461 -2.30 19.64 -24.77
C THR A 461 -1.12 19.52 -25.73
N ASN A 462 -0.05 18.83 -25.34
CA ASN A 462 1.14 18.58 -26.15
C ASN A 462 1.75 19.90 -26.69
N GLN A 463 1.81 20.92 -25.82
CA GLN A 463 2.34 22.26 -26.11
C GLN A 463 3.86 22.31 -26.01
N VAL A 464 4.44 21.51 -25.12
CA VAL A 464 5.86 21.26 -25.00
C VAL A 464 6.17 20.09 -25.94
N ARG A 465 7.19 20.25 -26.78
CA ARG A 465 7.69 19.14 -27.58
C ARG A 465 8.64 18.33 -26.72
N GLU A 466 8.25 17.13 -26.37
CA GLU A 466 9.05 16.28 -25.49
C GLU A 466 9.77 15.18 -26.28
N SER A 467 10.93 14.74 -25.79
CA SER A 467 11.56 13.54 -26.35
C SER A 467 10.76 12.28 -26.02
N ARG A 468 10.08 12.28 -24.87
CA ARG A 468 9.27 11.18 -24.39
C ARG A 468 7.94 11.72 -23.89
N GLU A 469 6.85 11.19 -24.43
CA GLU A 469 5.49 11.53 -24.00
C GLU A 469 4.89 10.42 -23.11
N ASP A 470 5.58 9.27 -23.00
CA ASP A 470 5.08 8.07 -22.33
C ASP A 470 5.33 8.06 -20.81
N ASN A 471 6.10 9.03 -20.31
CA ASN A 471 6.44 9.26 -18.91
C ASN A 471 5.71 10.45 -18.28
N ASN A 472 4.71 11.02 -18.97
CA ASN A 472 3.94 12.19 -18.54
C ASN A 472 2.75 11.87 -17.59
N LEU A 473 2.61 10.62 -17.16
CA LEU A 473 1.51 10.16 -16.30
C LEU A 473 2.03 9.68 -14.93
N LEU A 474 1.37 10.13 -13.86
CA LEU A 474 1.53 9.61 -12.50
C LEU A 474 0.16 9.19 -11.96
N THR A 475 0.06 7.98 -11.39
CA THR A 475 -1.15 7.53 -10.69
C THR A 475 -0.82 7.15 -9.26
N VAL A 476 -1.58 7.69 -8.30
CA VAL A 476 -1.45 7.39 -6.87
C VAL A 476 -2.81 7.08 -6.25
N THR A 477 -2.82 6.45 -5.08
CA THR A 477 -4.04 6.30 -4.28
C THR A 477 -4.02 7.29 -3.13
N LEU A 478 -5.06 8.12 -3.01
CA LEU A 478 -5.36 8.91 -1.82
C LEU A 478 -6.42 8.18 -0.99
N ASP A 479 -6.08 7.86 0.24
CA ASP A 479 -6.97 7.22 1.22
C ASP A 479 -7.27 8.22 2.33
N PHE A 480 -8.54 8.51 2.58
CA PHE A 480 -8.96 9.38 3.68
C PHE A 480 -8.92 8.67 5.06
N GLY A 481 -8.50 7.41 5.08
CA GLY A 481 -8.51 6.55 6.25
C GLY A 481 -9.93 6.07 6.52
N ALA A 482 -10.07 4.83 6.97
CA ALA A 482 -11.39 4.32 7.30
C ALA A 482 -11.76 4.67 8.75
N VAL A 483 -13.04 4.90 9.02
CA VAL A 483 -13.58 5.16 10.36
C VAL A 483 -14.42 3.99 10.83
N ASN A 484 -14.37 3.71 12.13
CA ASN A 484 -15.19 2.68 12.77
C ASN A 484 -15.87 3.18 14.05
N LEU A 485 -17.19 2.98 14.17
CA LEU A 485 -17.93 3.19 15.40
C LEU A 485 -18.10 1.88 16.16
N THR A 486 -17.63 1.86 17.41
CA THR A 486 -17.84 0.71 18.29
C THR A 486 -18.66 1.13 19.50
N ALA A 487 -19.78 0.45 19.72
CA ALA A 487 -20.54 0.53 20.94
C ALA A 487 -19.96 -0.46 21.97
N GLY A 488 -19.61 0.03 23.17
CA GLY A 488 -19.19 -0.81 24.29
C GLY A 488 -20.33 -1.66 24.83
N ALA A 489 -20.76 -2.68 24.07
CA ALA A 489 -21.97 -3.46 24.31
C ALA A 489 -21.85 -4.46 25.48
N ALA A 490 -20.64 -4.67 26.02
CA ALA A 490 -20.45 -5.48 27.21
C ALA A 490 -21.11 -4.74 28.40
N ASN A 491 -22.36 -5.12 28.69
CA ASN A 491 -23.20 -4.67 29.81
C ASN A 491 -24.03 -3.40 29.58
N TRP A 492 -24.63 -3.19 28.39
CA TRP A 492 -25.71 -2.21 28.30
C TRP A 492 -26.89 -2.65 29.16
N GLY A 493 -27.04 -1.99 30.31
CA GLY A 493 -28.03 -2.31 31.33
C GLY A 493 -29.26 -1.40 31.27
N LEU A 494 -30.31 -1.85 31.92
CA LEU A 494 -31.53 -1.08 32.14
C LEU A 494 -31.92 -1.16 33.62
N GLU A 495 -32.47 -0.08 34.13
CA GLU A 495 -33.03 0.04 35.48
C GLU A 495 -34.55 0.17 35.35
N HIS A 496 -35.31 -0.60 36.11
CA HIS A 496 -36.78 -0.58 36.06
C HIS A 496 -37.41 -0.91 37.41
N GLY A 497 -38.62 -0.39 37.64
CA GLY A 497 -39.50 -0.88 38.71
C GLY A 497 -40.20 -2.20 38.33
N PRO A 498 -41.08 -2.76 39.18
CA PRO A 498 -41.82 -3.97 38.87
C PRO A 498 -42.56 -3.86 37.52
N LEU A 499 -42.37 -4.84 36.63
CA LEU A 499 -43.01 -4.85 35.31
C LEU A 499 -44.37 -5.53 35.42
N ARG A 500 -45.43 -4.77 35.14
CA ARG A 500 -46.81 -5.26 35.15
C ARG A 500 -47.41 -5.18 33.76
N ALA A 501 -48.06 -6.26 33.33
CA ALA A 501 -48.70 -6.28 32.03
C ALA A 501 -49.84 -5.26 31.96
N GLY A 502 -49.86 -4.44 30.90
CA GLY A 502 -50.90 -3.44 30.65
C GLY A 502 -50.69 -2.09 31.34
N GLU A 503 -49.67 -1.94 32.19
CA GLU A 503 -49.30 -0.68 32.82
C GLU A 503 -48.08 -0.06 32.14
N ALA A 504 -48.02 1.28 32.09
CA ALA A 504 -46.83 1.98 31.62
C ALA A 504 -45.75 1.92 32.71
N THR A 505 -44.58 1.33 32.42
CA THR A 505 -43.46 1.26 33.37
C THR A 505 -42.32 2.15 32.93
N GLN A 506 -41.75 2.93 33.84
CA GLN A 506 -40.56 3.72 33.55
C GLN A 506 -39.32 2.82 33.53
N ILE A 507 -38.67 2.74 32.37
CA ILE A 507 -37.41 2.05 32.14
C ILE A 507 -36.35 3.11 31.88
N ARG A 508 -35.27 3.09 32.66
CA ARG A 508 -34.10 3.95 32.48
C ARG A 508 -32.97 3.15 31.87
N LEU A 509 -32.51 3.60 30.71
CA LEU A 509 -31.40 3.01 29.97
C LEU A 509 -30.09 3.54 30.53
N SER A 510 -29.18 2.66 30.92
CA SER A 510 -27.87 3.07 31.43
C SER A 510 -27.06 3.81 30.35
N PRO A 511 -26.19 4.76 30.73
CA PRO A 511 -25.24 5.35 29.80
C PRO A 511 -24.37 4.27 29.16
N ILE A 512 -23.98 4.48 27.91
CA ILE A 512 -23.09 3.59 27.17
C ILE A 512 -21.97 4.39 26.53
N THR A 513 -20.78 3.80 26.47
CA THR A 513 -19.61 4.43 25.88
C THR A 513 -19.50 4.04 24.42
N ILE A 514 -19.35 5.04 23.55
CA ILE A 514 -19.08 4.87 22.13
C ILE A 514 -17.64 5.30 21.86
N MET A 515 -16.97 4.56 20.98
CA MET A 515 -15.63 4.90 20.50
C MET A 515 -15.68 5.10 18.99
N VAL A 516 -15.18 6.24 18.53
CA VAL A 516 -14.96 6.52 17.11
C VAL A 516 -13.47 6.31 16.83
N SER A 517 -13.11 5.27 16.09
CA SER A 517 -11.72 4.89 15.83
C SER A 517 -11.36 5.04 14.35
N GLN A 518 -10.07 5.16 14.07
CA GLN A 518 -9.53 5.24 12.71
C GLN A 518 -8.54 4.07 12.51
N PRO A 519 -9.02 2.87 12.13
CA PRO A 519 -8.19 1.67 12.01
C PRO A 519 -7.07 1.79 10.98
N SER A 520 -7.25 2.59 9.92
CA SER A 520 -6.22 2.91 8.94
C SER A 520 -5.97 4.42 8.90
N PRO A 521 -4.71 4.87 9.03
CA PRO A 521 -4.40 6.29 8.92
C PRO A 521 -4.64 6.79 7.48
N PRO A 522 -4.96 8.07 7.30
CA PRO A 522 -5.10 8.64 5.97
C PRO A 522 -3.74 8.77 5.27
N THR A 523 -3.75 9.02 3.97
CA THR A 523 -2.55 9.37 3.20
C THR A 523 -1.83 10.55 3.86
N ALA A 524 -0.50 10.51 3.87
CA ALA A 524 0.34 11.51 4.52
C ALA A 524 -0.02 12.95 4.08
N GLY A 525 -0.11 13.85 5.06
CA GLY A 525 -0.46 15.25 4.86
C GLY A 525 -1.97 15.56 4.90
N LEU A 526 -2.84 14.55 4.83
CA LEU A 526 -4.27 14.73 5.08
C LEU A 526 -4.55 14.77 6.59
N THR A 527 -5.22 15.83 7.05
CA THR A 527 -5.64 15.98 8.46
C THR A 527 -7.13 15.74 8.58
N ILE A 528 -7.49 14.51 8.96
CA ILE A 528 -8.89 14.09 9.12
C ILE A 528 -9.23 14.04 10.62
N THR A 529 -10.40 14.55 10.97
CA THR A 529 -10.93 14.56 12.35
C THR A 529 -12.16 13.67 12.48
N PRO A 530 -12.45 13.14 13.68
CA PRO A 530 -13.66 12.39 13.89
C PRO A 530 -14.89 13.27 13.65
N PRO A 531 -15.94 12.77 12.97
CA PRO A 531 -17.16 13.53 12.74
C PRO A 531 -18.14 13.35 13.91
N PRO A 532 -19.21 14.17 13.98
CA PRO A 532 -20.36 13.89 14.83
C PRO A 532 -21.03 12.56 14.47
N TYR A 533 -21.68 11.94 15.45
CA TYR A 533 -22.43 10.69 15.25
C TYR A 533 -23.80 10.77 15.92
N ARG A 534 -24.74 9.94 15.47
CA ARG A 534 -26.10 9.85 15.96
C ARG A 534 -26.30 8.54 16.71
N ALA A 535 -26.79 8.64 17.94
CA ALA A 535 -27.24 7.51 18.75
C ALA A 535 -28.76 7.43 18.69
N THR A 536 -29.30 6.31 18.22
CA THR A 536 -30.75 6.08 18.13
C THR A 536 -31.16 4.83 18.90
N TRP A 537 -32.11 4.99 19.81
CA TRP A 537 -32.66 3.91 20.62
C TRP A 537 -33.96 3.41 20.03
N TYR A 538 -34.16 2.10 20.03
CA TYR A 538 -35.33 1.45 19.46
C TYR A 538 -35.95 0.44 20.41
N ASP A 539 -37.28 0.33 20.35
CA ASP A 539 -38.05 -0.79 20.86
C ASP A 539 -38.19 -1.85 19.77
N GLY A 540 -37.53 -2.99 19.96
CA GLY A 540 -37.39 -4.04 18.96
C GLY A 540 -36.23 -3.80 17.99
N ASP A 541 -35.93 -4.83 17.19
CA ASP A 541 -34.85 -4.79 16.21
C ASP A 541 -35.17 -3.79 15.08
N PRO A 542 -34.35 -2.75 14.85
CA PRO A 542 -34.54 -1.80 13.77
C PRO A 542 -34.63 -2.46 12.39
N ALA A 543 -33.89 -3.54 12.15
CA ALA A 543 -33.93 -4.28 10.89
C ALA A 543 -35.26 -5.03 10.69
N ALA A 544 -36.00 -5.28 11.77
CA ALA A 544 -37.33 -5.90 11.76
C ALA A 544 -38.48 -4.89 11.95
N GLY A 545 -38.21 -3.58 11.80
CA GLY A 545 -39.22 -2.53 11.95
C GLY A 545 -39.44 -2.03 13.38
N GLY A 546 -38.42 -2.14 14.24
CA GLY A 546 -38.42 -1.58 15.60
C GLY A 546 -38.74 -0.08 15.62
N GLN A 547 -39.40 0.38 16.68
CA GLN A 547 -39.89 1.75 16.81
C GLN A 547 -38.85 2.64 17.51
N VAL A 548 -38.63 3.86 17.02
CA VAL A 548 -37.69 4.81 17.63
C VAL A 548 -38.23 5.29 18.98
N ILE A 549 -37.41 5.14 20.02
CA ILE A 549 -37.66 5.66 21.37
C ILE A 549 -37.13 7.10 21.47
N ALA A 550 -35.87 7.29 21.08
CA ALA A 550 -35.16 8.55 21.13
C ALA A 550 -34.05 8.56 20.07
N SER A 551 -33.62 9.74 19.65
CA SER A 551 -32.45 9.93 18.80
C SER A 551 -31.71 11.18 19.25
N GLN A 552 -30.39 11.09 19.38
CA GLN A 552 -29.54 12.17 19.84
C GLN A 552 -28.28 12.27 18.96
N VAL A 553 -27.96 13.48 18.52
CA VAL A 553 -26.67 13.77 17.88
C VAL A 553 -25.64 14.06 18.95
N MET A 554 -24.53 13.35 18.89
CA MET A 554 -23.37 13.51 19.75
C MET A 554 -22.34 14.38 19.04
N PRO A 555 -21.72 15.35 19.73
CA PRO A 555 -20.69 16.19 19.13
C PRO A 555 -19.46 15.35 18.77
N ALA A 556 -18.72 15.79 17.75
CA ALA A 556 -17.47 15.17 17.36
C ALA A 556 -16.54 14.96 18.56
N PRO A 557 -15.94 13.76 18.72
CA PRO A 557 -14.87 13.52 19.67
C PRO A 557 -13.69 14.47 19.47
N SER A 558 -12.90 14.70 20.52
CA SER A 558 -11.71 15.55 20.41
C SER A 558 -10.61 14.94 19.54
N GLN A 559 -10.58 13.61 19.41
CA GLN A 559 -9.67 12.84 18.59
C GLN A 559 -10.22 11.42 18.34
N PHE A 560 -9.73 10.73 17.32
CA PHE A 560 -10.01 9.31 17.13
C PHE A 560 -9.51 8.48 18.33
N GLY A 561 -10.26 7.44 18.68
CA GLY A 561 -10.02 6.58 19.85
C GLY A 561 -10.54 7.15 21.18
N ALA A 562 -11.04 8.39 21.20
CA ALA A 562 -11.67 8.94 22.39
C ALA A 562 -13.03 8.27 22.65
N CYS A 563 -13.20 7.80 23.88
CA CYS A 563 -14.48 7.28 24.38
C CYS A 563 -15.41 8.42 24.78
N GLN A 564 -16.63 8.46 24.24
CA GLN A 564 -17.67 9.40 24.63
C GLN A 564 -18.85 8.66 25.25
N ALA A 565 -19.30 9.11 26.43
CA ALA A 565 -20.48 8.57 27.08
C ALA A 565 -21.74 9.17 26.44
N VAL A 566 -22.62 8.29 25.97
CA VAL A 566 -23.98 8.67 25.55
C VAL A 566 -24.87 8.70 26.80
N PRO A 567 -25.60 9.81 27.05
CA PRO A 567 -26.43 9.95 28.24
C PRO A 567 -27.51 8.86 28.38
N ALA A 568 -27.91 8.60 29.62
CA ALA A 568 -29.04 7.74 29.92
C ALA A 568 -30.34 8.29 29.30
N GLN A 569 -31.19 7.39 28.80
CA GLN A 569 -32.50 7.71 28.25
C GLN A 569 -33.60 7.09 29.10
N THR A 570 -34.79 7.69 29.06
CA THR A 570 -35.96 7.19 29.79
C THR A 570 -37.06 6.84 28.81
N TRP A 571 -37.69 5.68 29.02
CA TRP A 571 -38.73 5.13 28.18
C TRP A 571 -39.88 4.63 29.04
N SER A 572 -41.14 4.87 28.64
CA SER A 572 -42.34 4.49 29.42
C SER A 572 -43.36 3.68 28.62
N PRO A 573 -43.01 2.45 28.20
CA PRO A 573 -43.89 1.61 27.40
C PRO A 573 -44.92 0.85 28.23
N VAL A 574 -45.94 0.35 27.53
CA VAL A 574 -46.79 -0.75 28.00
C VAL A 574 -46.25 -2.04 27.39
N ILE A 575 -45.70 -2.93 28.22
CA ILE A 575 -45.02 -4.15 27.76
C ILE A 575 -45.89 -5.38 27.97
N THR A 576 -46.03 -6.17 26.90
CA THR A 576 -46.50 -7.55 26.94
C THR A 576 -45.56 -8.45 26.13
N GLY A 577 -45.28 -9.63 26.65
CA GLY A 577 -44.33 -10.59 26.09
C GLY A 577 -42.86 -10.17 26.22
N LYS A 578 -41.99 -10.92 25.52
CA LYS A 578 -40.55 -10.62 25.46
C LYS A 578 -40.30 -9.40 24.58
N ARG A 579 -39.41 -8.52 25.03
CA ARG A 579 -38.98 -7.32 24.31
C ARG A 579 -37.46 -7.14 24.42
N SER A 580 -36.87 -6.50 23.44
CA SER A 580 -35.45 -6.14 23.44
C SER A 580 -35.29 -4.69 23.00
N LEU A 581 -34.44 -3.97 23.71
CA LEU A 581 -34.03 -2.62 23.37
C LEU A 581 -32.78 -2.69 22.50
N TRP A 582 -32.73 -1.81 21.51
CA TRP A 582 -31.59 -1.66 20.62
C TRP A 582 -31.07 -0.24 20.68
N LEU A 583 -29.75 -0.12 20.65
CA LEU A 583 -29.05 1.10 20.33
C LEU A 583 -28.30 0.87 19.04
N VAL A 584 -28.47 1.77 18.07
CA VAL A 584 -27.67 1.83 16.85
C VAL A 584 -27.01 3.19 16.81
N VAL A 585 -25.72 3.19 16.48
CA VAL A 585 -24.93 4.41 16.33
C VAL A 585 -24.43 4.52 14.91
N GLU A 586 -24.64 5.67 14.29
CA GLU A 586 -24.27 5.92 12.88
C GLU A 586 -23.59 7.28 12.76
N LEU A 587 -22.72 7.48 11.77
CA LEU A 587 -22.15 8.80 11.51
C LEU A 587 -23.27 9.76 11.09
N ASP A 588 -23.30 10.98 11.65
CA ASP A 588 -24.44 11.89 11.47
C ASP A 588 -24.54 12.41 10.04
N ASN A 589 -23.40 12.50 9.34
CA ASN A 589 -23.31 12.87 7.94
C ASN A 589 -23.58 11.70 6.96
N GLY A 590 -23.87 10.50 7.48
CA GLY A 590 -24.16 9.31 6.68
C GLY A 590 -22.96 8.72 5.93
N ALA A 591 -21.73 9.14 6.27
CA ALA A 591 -20.53 8.57 5.69
C ALA A 591 -20.38 7.08 6.05
N PRO A 592 -19.75 6.27 5.18
CA PRO A 592 -19.59 4.84 5.44
C PRO A 592 -18.52 4.58 6.51
N GLU A 593 -18.77 3.58 7.34
CA GLU A 593 -17.80 3.02 8.29
C GLU A 593 -17.35 1.62 7.90
N THR A 594 -16.31 1.10 8.55
CA THR A 594 -15.72 -0.21 8.19
C THR A 594 -16.57 -1.40 8.56
N THR A 595 -17.28 -1.36 9.69
CA THR A 595 -18.11 -2.45 10.18
C THR A 595 -19.44 -1.93 10.69
N LEU A 596 -20.54 -2.57 10.27
CA LEU A 596 -21.91 -2.14 10.59
C LEU A 596 -22.54 -2.94 11.75
N ASN A 597 -21.77 -3.83 12.38
CA ASN A 597 -22.27 -4.80 13.35
C ASN A 597 -21.82 -4.50 14.79
N ASP A 598 -20.73 -3.76 14.97
CA ASP A 598 -20.16 -3.40 16.27
C ASP A 598 -20.59 -2.01 16.76
N ASN A 599 -21.32 -1.26 15.93
CA ASN A 599 -21.98 -0.01 16.26
C ASN A 599 -23.36 -0.21 16.95
N ARG A 600 -23.70 -1.45 17.32
CA ARG A 600 -25.00 -1.81 17.92
C ARG A 600 -24.84 -2.39 19.33
N ALA A 601 -25.78 -2.08 20.20
CA ALA A 601 -25.92 -2.70 21.51
C ALA A 601 -27.37 -3.14 21.75
N THR A 602 -27.55 -4.26 22.45
CA THR A 602 -28.87 -4.82 22.74
C THR A 602 -29.02 -5.13 24.21
N ALA A 603 -30.17 -4.78 24.79
CA ALA A 603 -30.53 -5.11 26.15
C ALA A 603 -31.91 -5.80 26.18
N PRO A 604 -32.02 -7.06 26.64
CA PRO A 604 -33.32 -7.71 26.79
C PRO A 604 -34.09 -7.04 27.95
N VAL A 605 -35.36 -6.72 27.72
CA VAL A 605 -36.24 -6.27 28.80
C VAL A 605 -36.69 -7.52 29.57
N PRO A 606 -36.52 -7.58 30.91
CA PRO A 606 -36.98 -8.71 31.69
C PRO A 606 -38.46 -8.99 31.46
N ALA A 607 -38.80 -10.26 31.23
CA ALA A 607 -40.18 -10.70 31.08
C ALA A 607 -40.44 -11.75 32.15
N THR A 608 -41.40 -11.48 33.03
CA THR A 608 -41.69 -12.31 34.19
C THR A 608 -43.16 -12.71 34.19
N THR A 609 -43.44 -13.88 34.77
CA THR A 609 -44.78 -14.25 35.21
C THR A 609 -44.97 -13.71 36.64
N ASP A 610 -46.17 -13.32 37.03
CA ASP A 610 -46.49 -12.91 38.41
C ASP A 610 -47.88 -13.43 38.73
N LEU A 611 -47.99 -14.62 39.35
CA LEU A 611 -49.28 -15.18 39.67
C LEU A 611 -49.81 -14.56 40.97
N TRP A 612 -51.12 -14.50 41.08
CA TRP A 612 -51.78 -13.93 42.25
C TRP A 612 -53.13 -14.60 42.40
N LEU A 613 -53.50 -15.01 43.62
CA LEU A 613 -54.87 -15.41 43.98
C LEU A 613 -55.76 -14.20 44.32
N ILE A 614 -56.64 -13.79 43.39
CA ILE A 614 -57.46 -12.58 43.51
C ILE A 614 -58.50 -12.77 44.61
N GLN A 615 -59.22 -13.88 44.54
CA GLN A 615 -60.29 -14.22 45.46
C GLN A 615 -60.52 -15.73 45.48
N ALA A 616 -61.00 -16.21 46.62
CA ALA A 616 -61.73 -17.46 46.72
C ALA A 616 -63.19 -17.14 47.06
N ARG A 617 -64.14 -17.87 46.50
CA ARG A 617 -65.57 -17.70 46.78
C ARG A 617 -66.23 -19.05 46.96
N GLN A 618 -67.06 -19.19 47.98
CA GLN A 618 -67.89 -20.37 48.12
C GLN A 618 -69.17 -20.26 47.26
N GLU A 619 -69.41 -21.24 46.40
CA GLU A 619 -70.57 -21.32 45.53
C GLU A 619 -71.76 -21.92 46.28
N GLY A 620 -72.42 -21.08 47.08
CA GLY A 620 -73.56 -21.46 47.91
C GLY A 620 -73.15 -22.20 49.20
N VAL A 621 -74.03 -22.20 50.19
CA VAL A 621 -73.79 -22.86 51.48
C VAL A 621 -74.62 -24.13 51.52
N PRO A 622 -74.00 -25.33 51.53
CA PRO A 622 -74.73 -26.58 51.69
C PRO A 622 -75.46 -26.60 53.02
N LEU A 623 -76.73 -27.03 52.99
CA LEU A 623 -77.59 -27.12 54.17
C LEU A 623 -77.85 -28.57 54.52
N VAL A 624 -77.23 -29.04 55.59
CA VAL A 624 -77.32 -30.44 56.05
C VAL A 624 -77.52 -30.50 57.57
N GLU A 625 -78.14 -31.59 58.04
CA GLU A 625 -78.30 -31.84 59.48
C GLU A 625 -76.95 -32.25 60.12
N PRO A 626 -76.75 -32.02 61.44
CA PRO A 626 -75.53 -32.42 62.14
C PRO A 626 -75.23 -33.92 61.99
N GLY A 627 -73.99 -34.26 61.65
CA GLY A 627 -73.55 -35.65 61.38
C GLY A 627 -73.74 -36.10 59.93
N VAL A 628 -74.30 -35.25 59.06
CA VAL A 628 -74.34 -35.46 57.61
C VAL A 628 -73.24 -34.62 56.96
N GLN A 629 -72.44 -35.26 56.12
CA GLN A 629 -71.39 -34.60 55.35
C GLN A 629 -71.95 -33.99 54.07
N ALA A 630 -71.41 -32.83 53.66
CA ALA A 630 -71.75 -32.13 52.44
C ALA A 630 -70.50 -31.71 51.67
N ASP A 631 -70.65 -31.65 50.35
CA ASP A 631 -69.60 -31.15 49.47
C ASP A 631 -69.73 -29.63 49.30
N VAL A 632 -68.64 -28.90 49.49
CA VAL A 632 -68.57 -27.45 49.29
C VAL A 632 -67.88 -27.16 47.97
N GLN A 633 -68.48 -26.31 47.14
CA GLN A 633 -67.85 -25.79 45.92
C GLN A 633 -67.15 -24.45 46.22
N LEU A 634 -65.87 -24.34 45.89
CA LEU A 634 -65.08 -23.12 46.00
C LEU A 634 -64.59 -22.69 44.62
N SER A 635 -64.87 -21.47 44.18
CA SER A 635 -64.28 -20.89 42.98
C SER A 635 -63.05 -20.05 43.33
N PHE A 636 -61.94 -20.27 42.63
CA PHE A 636 -60.70 -19.51 42.81
C PHE A 636 -60.42 -18.68 41.56
N GLN A 637 -60.23 -17.38 41.73
CA GLN A 637 -59.80 -16.50 40.65
C GLN A 637 -58.29 -16.26 40.76
N VAL A 638 -57.55 -16.71 39.75
CA VAL A 638 -56.11 -16.49 39.62
C VAL A 638 -55.88 -15.47 38.52
N ALA A 639 -54.98 -14.51 38.73
CA ALA A 639 -54.47 -13.64 37.68
C ALA A 639 -52.96 -13.79 37.50
N ASN A 640 -52.51 -13.44 36.31
CA ASN A 640 -51.11 -13.21 36.00
C ASN A 640 -50.88 -11.70 35.80
N ALA A 641 -50.29 -11.02 36.78
CA ALA A 641 -49.93 -9.61 36.69
C ALA A 641 -48.63 -9.38 35.89
N GLY A 642 -47.90 -10.45 35.56
CA GLY A 642 -46.62 -10.42 34.87
C GLY A 642 -46.75 -10.19 33.36
N THR A 643 -45.65 -9.81 32.74
CA THR A 643 -45.55 -9.52 31.30
C THR A 643 -45.42 -10.78 30.43
N LEU A 644 -45.15 -11.95 31.02
CA LEU A 644 -45.01 -13.22 30.34
C LEU A 644 -46.14 -14.19 30.72
N ALA A 645 -46.67 -14.93 29.75
CA ALA A 645 -47.55 -16.05 30.06
C ALA A 645 -46.77 -17.19 30.74
N PRO A 646 -47.36 -17.93 31.70
CA PRO A 646 -46.72 -19.08 32.32
C PRO A 646 -46.36 -20.13 31.26
N GLY A 647 -45.14 -20.66 31.32
CA GLY A 647 -44.66 -21.68 30.36
C GLY A 647 -45.22 -23.08 30.62
N GLN A 648 -45.88 -23.29 31.76
CA GLN A 648 -46.47 -24.54 32.21
C GLN A 648 -47.91 -24.31 32.69
N PRO A 649 -48.72 -25.37 32.82
CA PRO A 649 -50.06 -25.25 33.37
C PRO A 649 -50.03 -24.70 34.80
N VAL A 650 -50.75 -23.62 35.06
CA VAL A 650 -50.84 -23.01 36.40
C VAL A 650 -51.64 -23.93 37.31
N GLN A 651 -51.05 -24.30 38.44
CA GLN A 651 -51.70 -25.16 39.43
C GLN A 651 -52.29 -24.33 40.57
N VAL A 652 -53.47 -24.68 41.05
CA VAL A 652 -54.01 -24.21 42.33
C VAL A 652 -54.25 -25.41 43.22
N GLY A 653 -53.65 -25.40 44.40
CA GLY A 653 -53.95 -26.38 45.44
C GLY A 653 -54.76 -25.76 46.57
N LEU A 654 -55.48 -26.61 47.28
CA LEU A 654 -56.23 -26.25 48.49
C LEU A 654 -55.74 -27.12 49.66
N TRP A 655 -55.52 -26.52 50.81
CA TRP A 655 -55.11 -27.19 52.05
C TRP A 655 -56.07 -26.91 53.19
N ALA A 656 -56.38 -27.96 53.95
CA ALA A 656 -57.10 -27.91 55.21
C ALA A 656 -56.14 -28.33 56.33
N GLY A 657 -55.58 -27.35 57.04
CA GLY A 657 -54.45 -27.62 57.91
C GLY A 657 -53.23 -28.09 57.10
N VAL A 658 -52.77 -29.33 57.34
CA VAL A 658 -51.62 -29.93 56.63
C VAL A 658 -52.04 -30.87 55.49
N GLU A 659 -53.33 -31.20 55.37
CA GLU A 659 -53.82 -32.14 54.37
C GLU A 659 -54.29 -31.38 53.12
N ARG A 660 -53.93 -31.90 51.95
CA ARG A 660 -54.37 -31.35 50.67
C ARG A 660 -55.79 -31.83 50.35
N VAL A 661 -56.65 -30.88 49.98
CA VAL A 661 -58.04 -31.12 49.64
C VAL A 661 -58.16 -31.34 48.13
N GLY A 662 -58.44 -32.59 47.73
CA GLY A 662 -58.64 -32.95 46.33
C GLY A 662 -57.39 -32.85 45.44
N PRO A 663 -57.53 -33.11 44.14
CA PRO A 663 -56.45 -32.91 43.17
C PRO A 663 -56.20 -31.40 42.93
N ALA A 664 -54.99 -31.08 42.46
CA ALA A 664 -54.67 -29.74 41.97
C ALA A 664 -55.62 -29.33 40.83
N LEU A 665 -56.09 -28.09 40.81
CA LEU A 665 -56.67 -27.51 39.60
C LEU A 665 -55.53 -27.10 38.67
N ALA A 666 -55.59 -27.49 37.41
CA ALA A 666 -54.61 -27.13 36.40
C ALA A 666 -55.26 -26.26 35.32
N HIS A 667 -54.68 -25.09 35.02
CA HIS A 667 -55.08 -24.27 33.88
C HIS A 667 -54.00 -24.20 32.81
N VAL A 668 -54.38 -24.41 31.56
CA VAL A 668 -53.50 -24.19 30.41
C VAL A 668 -53.91 -22.91 29.70
N GLY A 669 -52.94 -22.05 29.40
CA GLY A 669 -53.16 -20.89 28.54
C GLY A 669 -53.54 -19.58 29.25
N LEU A 670 -53.21 -19.42 30.53
CA LEU A 670 -53.32 -18.10 31.20
C LEU A 670 -52.43 -17.09 30.45
N SER A 671 -53.02 -16.06 29.85
CA SER A 671 -52.24 -15.03 29.16
C SER A 671 -51.47 -14.14 30.16
N ALA A 672 -50.48 -13.38 29.67
CA ALA A 672 -50.04 -12.17 30.38
C ALA A 672 -51.26 -11.25 30.60
N SER A 673 -51.34 -10.60 31.77
CA SER A 673 -52.52 -9.86 32.27
C SER A 673 -53.85 -10.63 32.29
N GLY A 674 -53.83 -11.95 32.08
CA GLY A 674 -55.01 -12.79 32.07
C GLY A 674 -55.50 -13.10 33.48
N ALA A 675 -56.79 -13.35 33.61
CA ALA A 675 -57.37 -13.96 34.80
C ALA A 675 -58.20 -15.18 34.41
N TRP A 676 -58.20 -16.18 35.26
CA TRP A 676 -58.93 -17.42 35.09
C TRP A 676 -59.66 -17.76 36.39
N THR A 677 -60.80 -18.44 36.30
CA THR A 677 -61.59 -18.87 37.45
C THR A 677 -62.10 -20.28 37.23
N GLU A 678 -61.87 -21.18 38.19
CA GLU A 678 -62.48 -22.51 38.21
C GLU A 678 -63.00 -22.88 39.59
N PRO A 679 -64.06 -23.70 39.64
CA PRO A 679 -64.54 -24.33 40.85
C PRO A 679 -63.71 -25.57 41.24
N LEU A 680 -63.48 -25.75 42.53
CA LEU A 680 -62.97 -26.95 43.19
C LEU A 680 -64.02 -27.44 44.18
N THR A 681 -64.29 -28.74 44.16
CA THR A 681 -65.16 -29.39 45.15
C THR A 681 -64.35 -29.87 46.34
N TRP A 682 -64.71 -29.44 47.54
CA TRP A 682 -64.23 -29.96 48.81
C TRP A 682 -65.27 -30.91 49.39
N PRO A 683 -65.09 -32.24 49.25
CA PRO A 683 -66.10 -33.20 49.67
C PRO A 683 -66.08 -33.46 51.17
N GLY A 684 -67.20 -33.95 51.69
CA GLY A 684 -67.21 -34.62 53.00
C GLY A 684 -67.19 -33.72 54.24
N LEU A 685 -67.57 -32.45 54.12
CA LEU A 685 -67.52 -31.50 55.24
C LEU A 685 -68.77 -31.58 56.12
N GLU A 686 -68.57 -31.69 57.44
CA GLU A 686 -69.67 -31.60 58.41
C GLU A 686 -70.09 -30.14 58.67
N VAL A 687 -71.23 -29.94 59.32
CA VAL A 687 -71.71 -28.61 59.74
C VAL A 687 -70.65 -27.88 60.58
N GLY A 688 -70.21 -26.71 60.13
CA GLY A 688 -69.14 -25.94 60.77
C GLY A 688 -68.40 -25.00 59.81
N GLY A 689 -67.46 -24.22 60.36
CA GLY A 689 -66.51 -23.43 59.59
C GLY A 689 -65.18 -24.18 59.45
N HIS A 690 -64.72 -24.31 58.21
CA HIS A 690 -63.55 -25.10 57.83
C HIS A 690 -62.51 -24.17 57.19
N PRO A 691 -61.45 -23.78 57.93
CA PRO A 691 -60.42 -22.91 57.38
C PRO A 691 -59.64 -23.61 56.27
N PHE A 692 -59.27 -22.87 55.23
CA PHE A 692 -58.45 -23.36 54.15
C PHE A 692 -57.37 -22.36 53.73
N LEU A 693 -56.30 -22.89 53.14
CA LEU A 693 -55.26 -22.15 52.43
C LEU A 693 -55.31 -22.56 50.96
N ALA A 694 -55.57 -21.61 50.08
CA ALA A 694 -55.38 -21.78 48.64
C ALA A 694 -53.98 -21.26 48.26
N VAL A 695 -53.25 -22.04 47.46
CA VAL A 695 -51.92 -21.65 46.97
C VAL A 695 -51.90 -21.84 45.46
N VAL A 696 -51.59 -20.78 44.72
CA VAL A 696 -51.26 -20.86 43.29
C VAL A 696 -49.79 -21.22 43.15
N ASP A 697 -49.49 -22.05 42.16
CA ASP A 697 -48.18 -22.66 41.95
C ASP A 697 -47.54 -23.28 43.21
N PRO A 698 -48.24 -24.20 43.90
CA PRO A 698 -47.78 -24.73 45.18
C PRO A 698 -46.49 -25.55 45.11
N ASP A 699 -46.13 -26.05 43.92
CA ASP A 699 -44.90 -26.79 43.68
C ASP A 699 -43.75 -25.85 43.24
N ASN A 700 -44.01 -24.54 43.15
CA ASN A 700 -43.07 -23.48 42.77
C ASN A 700 -42.35 -23.78 41.44
N VAL A 701 -43.10 -24.32 40.46
CA VAL A 701 -42.56 -24.74 39.16
C VAL A 701 -42.52 -23.60 38.14
N THR A 702 -43.29 -22.53 38.37
CA THR A 702 -43.27 -21.30 37.60
C THR A 702 -42.36 -20.31 38.31
N SER A 703 -41.37 -19.75 37.60
CA SER A 703 -40.56 -18.67 38.16
C SER A 703 -41.32 -17.37 38.09
N GLU A 704 -41.62 -16.79 39.25
CA GLU A 704 -42.42 -15.57 39.36
C GLU A 704 -41.60 -14.36 39.79
N SER A 705 -42.03 -13.16 39.39
CA SER A 705 -41.40 -11.92 39.87
C SER A 705 -41.78 -11.59 41.32
N ASN A 706 -42.83 -12.19 41.86
CA ASN A 706 -43.26 -12.02 43.23
C ASN A 706 -43.89 -13.33 43.73
N GLU A 707 -43.24 -13.99 44.69
CA GLU A 707 -43.77 -15.22 45.29
C GLU A 707 -44.67 -14.91 46.51
N GLY A 708 -44.77 -13.64 46.91
CA GLY A 708 -45.42 -13.22 48.16
C GLY A 708 -46.95 -13.11 48.09
N ASN A 709 -47.52 -13.19 46.90
CA ASN A 709 -48.95 -13.03 46.56
C ASN A 709 -49.63 -14.33 46.12
N ASN A 710 -48.95 -15.46 46.29
CA ASN A 710 -49.40 -16.77 45.82
C ASN A 710 -50.34 -17.51 46.78
N GLU A 711 -50.59 -16.95 47.96
CA GLU A 711 -51.37 -17.58 49.03
C GLU A 711 -52.63 -16.78 49.38
N LEU A 712 -53.76 -17.47 49.59
CA LEU A 712 -55.01 -16.89 50.07
C LEU A 712 -55.65 -17.77 51.14
N LEU A 713 -55.93 -17.20 52.31
CA LEU A 713 -56.62 -17.87 53.41
C LEU A 713 -58.13 -17.60 53.37
N GLY A 714 -58.93 -18.63 53.60
CA GLY A 714 -60.39 -18.54 53.66
C GLY A 714 -61.01 -19.50 54.66
N THR A 715 -62.34 -19.54 54.73
CA THR A 715 -63.10 -20.44 55.60
C THR A 715 -64.38 -20.91 54.91
N ALA A 716 -64.41 -22.16 54.48
CA ALA A 716 -65.62 -22.77 53.93
C ALA A 716 -66.65 -23.00 55.05
N VAL A 717 -67.94 -22.84 54.75
CA VAL A 717 -69.02 -23.00 55.72
C VAL A 717 -70.03 -24.03 55.22
N VAL A 718 -70.34 -25.00 56.08
CA VAL A 718 -71.51 -25.88 55.95
C VAL A 718 -72.47 -25.51 57.08
N ALA A 719 -73.72 -25.15 56.75
CA ALA A 719 -74.65 -24.61 57.73
C ALA A 719 -75.89 -25.49 57.88
N ARG A 720 -76.61 -25.35 59.00
CA ARG A 720 -77.88 -26.04 59.24
C ARG A 720 -79.10 -25.26 58.72
N TYR A 721 -78.99 -23.93 58.67
CA TYR A 721 -80.07 -23.03 58.25
C TYR A 721 -79.53 -21.95 57.30
N ARG A 722 -80.39 -21.40 56.41
CA ARG A 722 -80.02 -20.28 55.54
C ARG A 722 -79.78 -19.02 56.38
N ASN A 723 -78.52 -18.72 56.67
CA ASN A 723 -78.11 -17.37 57.04
C ASN A 723 -77.45 -16.73 55.82
N TYR A 724 -78.02 -15.62 55.33
CA TYR A 724 -77.41 -14.82 54.26
C TYR A 724 -76.23 -14.04 54.83
N VAL A 725 -75.03 -14.60 54.73
CA VAL A 725 -73.78 -13.84 54.87
C VAL A 725 -72.98 -14.08 53.59
N PRO A 726 -72.86 -13.10 52.68
CA PRO A 726 -71.90 -13.22 51.60
C PRO A 726 -70.49 -13.16 52.21
N VAL A 727 -69.83 -14.31 52.27
CA VAL A 727 -68.45 -14.40 52.77
C VAL A 727 -67.52 -14.11 51.60
N TYR A 728 -66.91 -12.93 51.61
CA TYR A 728 -65.85 -12.55 50.69
C TYR A 728 -64.50 -12.76 51.40
N PHE A 729 -63.60 -13.56 50.81
CA PHE A 729 -62.23 -13.72 51.30
C PHE A 729 -61.31 -12.76 50.54
N GLY A 730 -60.68 -11.83 51.27
CA GLY A 730 -59.67 -10.93 50.73
C GLY A 730 -58.26 -11.42 51.07
N ALA A 731 -57.34 -11.33 50.11
CA ALA A 731 -55.92 -11.63 50.33
C ALA A 731 -55.35 -10.74 51.45
N ARG A 732 -54.64 -11.33 52.42
CA ARG A 732 -53.86 -10.59 53.43
C ARG A 732 -52.37 -10.83 53.22
N PRO A 733 -51.51 -9.79 53.19
CA PRO A 733 -50.07 -9.98 53.16
C PRO A 733 -49.54 -10.48 54.51
N ARG A 734 -48.48 -11.32 54.47
CA ARG A 734 -47.87 -12.00 55.63
C ARG A 734 -47.54 -11.04 56.78
N ALA A 735 -48.20 -11.21 57.92
CA ALA A 735 -47.69 -10.81 59.22
C ALA A 735 -47.88 -11.98 60.20
N THR A 736 -46.72 -12.52 60.63
CA THR A 736 -46.45 -13.28 61.87
C THR A 736 -47.58 -14.13 62.48
N TYR A 737 -47.35 -15.45 62.49
CA TYR A 737 -48.08 -16.45 63.27
C TYR A 737 -48.27 -16.03 64.74
N LEU A 738 -49.50 -15.69 65.10
CA LEU A 738 -49.99 -15.74 66.48
C LEU A 738 -51.11 -16.79 66.52
N PRO A 739 -51.14 -17.68 67.54
CA PRO A 739 -52.22 -18.66 67.66
C PRO A 739 -53.53 -17.91 67.95
N LEU A 740 -54.54 -18.08 67.09
CA LEU A 740 -55.88 -17.59 67.38
C LEU A 740 -56.49 -18.39 68.54
N PRO A 741 -57.16 -17.73 69.51
CA PRO A 741 -57.79 -18.42 70.62
C PRO A 741 -59.01 -19.22 70.16
N VAL A 742 -59.17 -20.40 70.75
CA VAL A 742 -60.37 -21.23 70.69
C VAL A 742 -61.58 -20.38 71.09
N ILE A 743 -62.50 -20.16 70.15
CA ILE A 743 -63.81 -19.56 70.45
C ILE A 743 -64.74 -20.71 70.92
N PRO A 744 -65.30 -20.66 72.16
CA PRO A 744 -66.16 -21.72 72.67
C PRO A 744 -67.50 -21.82 71.94
N ALA A 745 -68.04 -23.04 71.92
CA ALA A 745 -69.26 -23.48 71.24
C ALA A 745 -70.60 -22.92 71.80
N ALA A 746 -70.67 -21.65 72.15
CA ALA A 746 -71.91 -21.04 72.64
C ALA A 746 -72.09 -19.65 72.03
N TYR A 747 -72.70 -19.57 70.85
CA TYR A 747 -73.59 -18.48 70.38
C TYR A 747 -73.98 -18.72 68.92
N TRP A 748 -74.90 -19.65 68.67
CA TRP A 748 -75.77 -19.64 67.49
C TRP A 748 -77.12 -20.23 67.90
N ARG A 749 -78.16 -19.38 67.86
CA ARG A 749 -79.54 -19.81 67.61
C ARG A 749 -79.84 -19.53 66.15
#